data_AF-A0A7D4Q8V3-F1
#
_entry.id   AF-A0A7D4Q8V3-F1
#
_cell.length_a   1.000
_cell.length_b   1.000
_cell.length_c   1.000
_cell.angle_alpha   90.00
_cell.angle_beta   90.00
_cell.angle_gamma   90.00
#
_symmetry.space_group_name_H-M   'P 1'
#
loop_
_entity.id
_entity.type
_entity.pdbx_description
1 polymer ?
#
loop_
_entity_poly.entity_id
_entity_poly.type
_entity_poly.pdbx_seq_one_letter_code
_entity_poly.pdbx_strand_id
1 'polypeptide(L)'
;MKRASTLYSFRYLAFTVLASLLAIGCSLEKESGFNRTMQNLTAHYNILFNANDLLRQKQEVYQTSYIDAYNQLLSVYQDTAAHPNNAVDKELEAAITKANTIISVKEQSHYIGDAYLVLGKANHLYGHYFNAIEFFRYVTLSFPKQKALVQEARVWQARSAIYLNQMDQAKELIDSTIKNVNPKKSITGDVYGTALQYHMNMGEYTDAEAMAKLAVKYANTKQERLRRTFILAQLQELNREQQDAYQNYSKVVKSNASFEMAFNADLNRIRLEDEHANRSLTRMERLKRLLRDDKNVDFTDQIYYQIGLLYLAGNDIDNAIKNFQLSVRYSTKNQNQKGLSYLRLADISFKNQGNYVKAKKYYDSTLLNLSPTYPDYTQIQKKNNNLQVLADRLQIIGHEDTLQTLAKLDEKDRNARIEEMVNRHTQQLQASASAIDPLNNAYTNSIAAGGSSATGTSSFYFYNSASIANGYASFKRVWGNRKLEDNWRRSRHISGDAVAATPTQFQNADPDAVATPANSKTVDEISSNNYKQELLQNLPLTPQKLDQSNQRVYNAYTDIANFYRDILDDKKEAIEAYQTLLTRYPNDPNKPAVFYSLYRLYFETGNAVRADEYKNRLLKDYASSIYAQVITDPDYSKRIDDRDAGFNLLYNQVYDLYAKRKYADVINKADSLLRVYPGSKFAAQLNYLRAISNGHKEKFDPFRSELLAITQKYPNDRLITPLINQHIVYLEENKAKMSAREFALMDNDPSEEPFIPATVPSQPVVKAPVQNQPQQKPVVQNQQPVKQTITPPANNNPVTQQQVPPPVNNPVVNNTQPPAATNPAPGNPSVTPTAPAVKSIFSLKDSTNYYFVVNVSTGTVNLSSSRFGIGQFNRANYQGTGISHQLKNAGDNNQLVYVGRFNNITAVKNYARAIIPLMPQIMKVPADKYTFFIITQENLDKLADKKTLDSYIDFYQKNY
;
A
#
# COMPACT_ATOMS: atom_id res chain seq x y z
N MET A 1 -97.48 29.15 -22.93
CA MET A 1 -96.54 28.04 -23.24
C MET A 1 -95.18 28.48 -23.83
N LYS A 2 -95.07 29.47 -24.72
CA LYS A 2 -93.79 29.81 -25.43
C LYS A 2 -92.56 30.26 -24.59
N ARG A 3 -92.66 30.49 -23.27
CA ARG A 3 -91.51 30.87 -22.40
C ARG A 3 -90.78 29.70 -21.72
N ALA A 4 -91.33 28.47 -21.77
CA ALA A 4 -90.68 27.32 -21.13
C ALA A 4 -89.56 26.72 -22.00
N SER A 5 -89.76 26.65 -23.32
CA SER A 5 -88.84 25.98 -24.25
C SER A 5 -87.43 26.57 -24.26
N THR A 6 -87.31 27.91 -24.24
CA THR A 6 -86.00 28.60 -24.28
C THR A 6 -85.10 28.29 -23.08
N LEU A 7 -85.68 28.06 -21.89
CA LEU A 7 -84.93 27.66 -20.69
C LEU A 7 -84.39 26.23 -20.78
N TYR A 8 -85.13 25.32 -21.42
CA TYR A 8 -84.61 23.99 -21.75
C TYR A 8 -83.53 24.08 -22.83
N SER A 9 -83.73 24.87 -23.90
CA SER A 9 -82.71 25.07 -24.96
C SER A 9 -81.38 25.57 -24.38
N PHE A 10 -81.41 26.53 -23.46
CA PHE A 10 -80.18 27.07 -22.85
C PHE A 10 -79.51 26.05 -21.90
N ARG A 11 -80.29 25.23 -21.19
CA ARG A 11 -79.76 24.12 -20.38
C ARG A 11 -79.13 23.03 -21.23
N TYR A 12 -79.75 22.64 -22.35
CA TYR A 12 -79.14 21.70 -23.30
C TYR A 12 -77.87 22.29 -23.93
N LEU A 13 -77.84 23.57 -24.31
CA LEU A 13 -76.64 24.23 -24.81
C LEU A 13 -75.50 24.24 -23.77
N ALA A 14 -75.80 24.61 -22.52
CA ALA A 14 -74.81 24.57 -21.44
C ALA A 14 -74.31 23.14 -21.16
N PHE A 15 -75.19 22.14 -21.24
CA PHE A 15 -74.82 20.74 -21.05
C PHE A 15 -74.03 20.17 -22.23
N THR A 16 -74.30 20.55 -23.48
CA THR A 16 -73.48 20.13 -24.63
C THR A 16 -72.14 20.87 -24.69
N VAL A 17 -72.05 22.13 -24.24
CA VAL A 17 -70.77 22.82 -24.04
C VAL A 17 -69.96 22.15 -22.93
N LEU A 18 -70.56 21.83 -21.78
CA LEU A 18 -69.87 21.12 -20.70
C LEU A 18 -69.47 19.69 -21.11
N ALA A 19 -70.34 18.95 -21.80
CA ALA A 19 -70.04 17.60 -22.30
C ALA A 19 -68.98 17.60 -23.41
N SER A 20 -68.94 18.60 -24.29
CA SER A 20 -67.88 18.73 -25.30
C SER A 20 -66.55 19.15 -24.67
N LEU A 21 -66.54 20.02 -23.65
CA LEU A 21 -65.34 20.30 -22.85
C LEU A 21 -64.81 19.04 -22.13
N LEU A 22 -65.70 18.22 -21.56
CA LEU A 22 -65.34 16.93 -20.96
C LEU A 22 -64.81 15.93 -22.01
N ALA A 23 -65.44 15.85 -23.19
CA ALA A 23 -64.99 14.98 -24.28
C ALA A 23 -63.63 15.42 -24.86
N ILE A 24 -63.36 16.72 -24.94
CA ILE A 24 -62.03 17.27 -25.28
C ILE A 24 -61.01 16.88 -24.20
N GLY A 25 -61.39 16.89 -22.92
CA GLY A 25 -60.55 16.42 -21.81
C GLY A 25 -60.15 14.94 -21.89
N CYS A 26 -60.94 14.11 -22.57
CA CYS A 26 -60.65 12.68 -22.78
C CYS A 26 -59.78 12.38 -24.01
N SER A 27 -59.38 13.38 -24.81
CA SER A 27 -58.63 13.20 -26.07
C SER A 27 -57.17 13.70 -25.96
N LEU A 28 -56.44 13.17 -24.98
CA LEU A 28 -55.06 13.56 -24.68
C LEU A 28 -53.97 12.77 -25.43
N GLU A 29 -54.34 11.81 -26.28
CA GLU A 29 -53.40 11.00 -27.07
C GLU A 29 -53.02 11.62 -28.43
N LYS A 30 -53.72 12.68 -28.89
CA LYS A 30 -53.40 13.33 -30.17
C LYS A 30 -52.43 14.50 -30.02
N GLU A 31 -51.46 14.52 -30.93
CA GLU A 31 -50.52 15.61 -31.21
C GLU A 31 -51.26 16.93 -31.45
N SER A 32 -51.44 17.73 -30.40
CA SER A 32 -52.15 19.01 -30.48
C SER A 32 -51.41 20.10 -29.70
N GLY A 33 -51.44 21.32 -30.24
CA GLY A 33 -50.76 22.46 -29.61
C GLY A 33 -51.25 22.74 -28.18
N PHE A 34 -52.50 22.41 -27.87
CA PHE A 34 -53.07 22.51 -26.53
C PHE A 34 -52.48 21.47 -25.56
N ASN A 35 -52.45 20.19 -25.94
CA ASN A 35 -51.82 19.11 -25.16
C ASN A 35 -50.36 19.46 -24.84
N ARG A 36 -49.57 19.81 -25.85
CA ARG A 36 -48.18 20.24 -25.69
C ARG A 36 -48.02 21.43 -24.73
N THR A 37 -48.93 22.41 -24.80
CA THR A 37 -48.91 23.58 -23.90
C THR A 37 -49.20 23.19 -22.45
N MET A 38 -50.18 22.30 -22.21
CA MET A 38 -50.47 21.76 -20.89
C MET A 38 -49.33 20.88 -20.34
N GLN A 39 -48.67 20.08 -21.19
CA GLN A 39 -47.49 19.32 -20.82
C GLN A 39 -46.32 20.24 -20.41
N ASN A 40 -46.03 21.30 -21.19
CA ASN A 40 -45.01 22.29 -20.83
C ASN A 40 -45.32 23.00 -19.49
N LEU A 41 -46.56 23.47 -19.31
CA LEU A 41 -46.99 24.17 -18.09
C LEU A 41 -46.84 23.28 -16.84
N THR A 42 -47.32 22.03 -16.93
CA THR A 42 -47.24 21.08 -15.80
C THR A 42 -45.82 20.56 -15.57
N ALA A 43 -45.02 20.36 -16.62
CA ALA A 43 -43.62 20.00 -16.49
C ALA A 43 -42.81 21.11 -15.80
N HIS A 44 -43.00 22.38 -16.19
CA HIS A 44 -42.21 23.49 -15.63
C HIS A 44 -42.51 23.77 -14.17
N TYR A 45 -43.74 24.21 -13.87
CA TYR A 45 -44.07 24.82 -12.57
C TYR A 45 -44.29 23.80 -11.45
N ASN A 46 -44.68 22.56 -11.77
CA ASN A 46 -44.89 21.52 -10.75
C ASN A 46 -43.70 20.55 -10.65
N ILE A 47 -43.17 20.05 -11.78
CA ILE A 47 -42.20 18.95 -11.73
C ILE A 47 -40.76 19.48 -11.72
N LEU A 48 -40.37 20.28 -12.72
CA LEU A 48 -39.00 20.75 -12.92
C LEU A 48 -38.57 21.79 -11.88
N PHE A 49 -39.45 22.73 -11.52
CA PHE A 49 -39.19 23.71 -10.46
C PHE A 49 -38.86 23.01 -9.14
N ASN A 50 -39.75 22.13 -8.67
CA ASN A 50 -39.56 21.37 -7.43
C ASN A 50 -38.32 20.45 -7.47
N ALA A 51 -37.96 19.90 -8.64
CA ALA A 51 -36.76 19.08 -8.78
C ALA A 51 -35.46 19.91 -8.68
N ASN A 52 -35.42 21.10 -9.27
CA ASN A 52 -34.27 22.01 -9.14
C ASN A 52 -34.18 22.62 -7.73
N ASP A 53 -35.30 22.86 -7.06
CA ASP A 53 -35.27 23.37 -5.68
C ASP A 53 -34.76 22.32 -4.68
N LEU A 54 -35.12 21.05 -4.85
CA LEU A 54 -34.52 19.93 -4.10
C LEU A 54 -33.00 19.87 -4.29
N LEU A 55 -32.51 20.01 -5.53
CA LEU A 55 -31.06 20.06 -5.80
C LEU A 55 -30.39 21.28 -5.15
N ARG A 56 -31.02 22.46 -5.21
CA ARG A 56 -30.53 23.68 -4.54
C ARG A 56 -30.42 23.49 -3.03
N GLN A 57 -31.48 23.00 -2.39
CA GLN A 57 -31.49 22.69 -0.95
C GLN A 57 -30.39 21.68 -0.59
N LYS A 58 -30.20 20.63 -1.41
CA LYS A 58 -29.11 19.65 -1.22
C LYS A 58 -27.72 20.30 -1.24
N GLN A 59 -27.47 21.17 -2.23
CA GLN A 59 -26.20 21.88 -2.35
C GLN A 59 -25.96 22.84 -1.17
N GLU A 60 -27.00 23.52 -0.67
CA GLU A 60 -26.92 24.38 0.52
C GLU A 60 -26.64 23.58 1.81
N VAL A 61 -27.25 22.40 1.96
CA VAL A 61 -26.97 21.46 3.06
C VAL A 61 -25.53 20.97 2.98
N TYR A 62 -25.06 20.49 1.83
CA TYR A 62 -23.67 20.06 1.66
C TYR A 62 -22.70 21.21 1.97
N GLN A 63 -22.92 22.40 1.40
CA GLN A 63 -22.07 23.57 1.64
C GLN A 63 -22.01 23.97 3.12
N THR A 64 -23.13 23.89 3.84
CA THR A 64 -23.19 24.21 5.27
C THR A 64 -22.54 23.13 6.15
N SER A 65 -22.54 21.88 5.69
CA SER A 65 -21.87 20.74 6.36
C SER A 65 -20.39 20.58 6.02
N TYR A 66 -19.88 21.30 5.02
CA TYR A 66 -18.54 21.11 4.48
C TYR A 66 -17.48 21.76 5.40
N ILE A 67 -16.69 20.92 6.07
CA ILE A 67 -15.59 21.36 6.94
C ILE A 67 -14.36 21.68 6.08
N ASP A 68 -14.01 22.97 5.99
CA ASP A 68 -12.88 23.45 5.21
C ASP A 68 -11.54 23.23 5.93
N ALA A 69 -10.54 22.74 5.19
CA ALA A 69 -9.18 22.63 5.66
C ALA A 69 -8.36 23.85 5.21
N TYR A 70 -8.50 25.00 5.90
CA TYR A 70 -7.83 26.28 5.56
C TYR A 70 -6.29 26.25 5.53
N ASN A 71 -5.68 25.18 6.06
CA ASN A 71 -4.25 24.87 5.96
C ASN A 71 -3.84 24.21 4.62
N GLN A 72 -4.81 23.93 3.74
CA GLN A 72 -4.67 23.40 2.39
C GLN A 72 -5.42 24.32 1.41
N LEU A 73 -5.10 24.21 0.12
CA LEU A 73 -5.81 24.91 -0.96
C LEU A 73 -7.28 24.47 -0.98
N LEU A 74 -8.22 25.39 -0.75
CA LEU A 74 -9.64 25.05 -0.60
C LEU A 74 -10.25 24.64 -1.96
N SER A 75 -11.08 23.58 -1.96
CA SER A 75 -11.90 23.19 -3.13
C SER A 75 -12.80 24.35 -3.57
N VAL A 76 -12.98 24.58 -4.87
CA VAL A 76 -13.90 25.60 -5.41
C VAL A 76 -15.35 25.29 -5.04
N TYR A 77 -15.70 24.01 -5.03
CA TYR A 77 -17.05 23.53 -4.77
C TYR A 77 -17.13 22.78 -3.43
N GLN A 78 -18.31 22.86 -2.80
CA GLN A 78 -18.64 22.27 -1.48
C GLN A 78 -19.90 21.39 -1.59
N ASP A 79 -20.07 20.76 -2.75
CA ASP A 79 -21.31 20.14 -3.25
C ASP A 79 -21.27 18.60 -3.22
N THR A 80 -20.19 18.02 -2.70
CA THR A 80 -20.02 16.57 -2.57
C THR A 80 -19.46 16.24 -1.18
N ALA A 81 -20.18 15.41 -0.42
CA ALA A 81 -19.73 14.91 0.87
C ALA A 81 -19.25 13.45 0.78
N ALA A 82 -18.47 13.00 1.77
CA ALA A 82 -18.10 11.60 1.93
C ALA A 82 -19.32 10.78 2.39
N HIS A 83 -20.11 10.29 1.44
CA HIS A 83 -21.30 9.49 1.71
C HIS A 83 -20.93 8.18 2.42
N PRO A 84 -21.54 7.84 3.57
CA PRO A 84 -21.39 6.51 4.16
C PRO A 84 -22.01 5.46 3.22
N ASN A 85 -21.29 4.36 2.99
CA ASN A 85 -21.60 3.35 1.99
C ASN A 85 -23.09 2.98 1.96
N ASN A 86 -23.73 3.19 0.79
CA ASN A 86 -25.09 2.77 0.44
C ASN A 86 -26.24 3.45 1.23
N ALA A 87 -26.02 4.60 1.87
CA ALA A 87 -27.13 5.41 2.39
C ALA A 87 -28.00 5.97 1.24
N VAL A 88 -29.33 5.90 1.37
CA VAL A 88 -30.28 6.40 0.36
C VAL A 88 -30.63 7.86 0.61
N ASP A 89 -30.31 8.74 -0.34
CA ASP A 89 -30.63 10.16 -0.24
C ASP A 89 -32.03 10.47 -0.81
N LYS A 90 -32.99 10.66 0.10
CA LYS A 90 -34.41 10.87 -0.24
C LYS A 90 -34.66 12.12 -1.08
N GLU A 91 -33.81 13.14 -0.97
CA GLU A 91 -33.99 14.42 -1.67
C GLU A 91 -33.50 14.31 -3.12
N LEU A 92 -32.37 13.61 -3.33
CA LEU A 92 -31.87 13.27 -4.66
C LEU A 92 -32.78 12.25 -5.37
N GLU A 93 -33.26 11.22 -4.68
CA GLU A 93 -34.23 10.26 -5.24
C GLU A 93 -35.57 10.93 -5.62
N ALA A 94 -36.03 11.92 -4.83
CA ALA A 94 -37.20 12.71 -5.19
C ALA A 94 -36.95 13.60 -6.44
N ALA A 95 -35.76 14.16 -6.61
CA ALA A 95 -35.38 14.90 -7.81
C ALA A 95 -35.28 13.98 -9.05
N ILE A 96 -34.69 12.79 -8.90
CA ILE A 96 -34.60 11.75 -9.94
C ILE A 96 -36.01 11.29 -10.37
N THR A 97 -36.88 10.99 -9.40
CA THR A 97 -38.28 10.57 -9.65
C THR A 97 -39.06 11.65 -10.41
N LYS A 98 -38.89 12.93 -10.04
CA LYS A 98 -39.50 14.06 -10.75
C LYS A 98 -38.98 14.17 -12.18
N ALA A 99 -37.67 14.09 -12.40
CA ALA A 99 -37.09 14.12 -13.75
C ALA A 99 -37.58 12.96 -14.64
N ASN A 100 -37.58 11.74 -14.11
CA ASN A 100 -38.12 10.57 -14.80
C ASN A 100 -39.60 10.74 -15.17
N THR A 101 -40.40 11.37 -14.31
CA THR A 101 -41.81 11.70 -14.60
C THR A 101 -41.98 12.65 -15.80
N ILE A 102 -41.04 13.59 -16.03
CA ILE A 102 -41.06 14.41 -17.25
C ILE A 102 -40.70 13.56 -18.47
N ILE A 103 -39.67 12.72 -18.36
CA ILE A 103 -39.16 11.91 -19.47
C ILE A 103 -40.20 10.87 -19.94
N SER A 104 -40.97 10.25 -19.03
CA SER A 104 -41.93 9.18 -19.37
C SER A 104 -43.41 9.59 -19.47
N VAL A 105 -43.80 10.75 -18.91
CA VAL A 105 -45.24 11.18 -18.89
C VAL A 105 -45.44 12.54 -19.58
N LYS A 106 -44.37 13.16 -20.09
CA LYS A 106 -44.41 14.48 -20.75
C LYS A 106 -43.59 14.48 -22.04
N GLU A 107 -43.76 13.43 -22.86
CA GLU A 107 -42.99 13.18 -24.09
C GLU A 107 -43.04 14.32 -25.14
N GLN A 108 -44.07 15.17 -25.11
CA GLN A 108 -44.17 16.34 -26.00
C GLN A 108 -43.57 17.63 -25.39
N SER A 109 -43.10 17.57 -24.14
CA SER A 109 -42.57 18.73 -23.41
C SER A 109 -41.21 19.17 -23.95
N HIS A 110 -41.01 20.48 -24.08
CA HIS A 110 -39.68 21.00 -24.45
C HIS A 110 -38.66 20.90 -23.30
N TYR A 111 -39.10 20.56 -22.09
CA TYR A 111 -38.29 20.43 -20.87
C TYR A 111 -37.67 19.04 -20.65
N ILE A 112 -37.77 18.12 -21.61
CA ILE A 112 -37.12 16.79 -21.49
C ILE A 112 -35.60 16.93 -21.35
N GLY A 113 -34.99 17.90 -22.04
CA GLY A 113 -33.57 18.22 -21.89
C GLY A 113 -33.20 18.70 -20.48
N ASP A 114 -34.02 19.56 -19.89
CA ASP A 114 -33.86 20.01 -18.50
C ASP A 114 -34.05 18.87 -17.49
N ALA A 115 -34.94 17.91 -17.77
CA ALA A 115 -35.11 16.71 -16.95
C ALA A 115 -33.85 15.82 -16.96
N TYR A 116 -33.23 15.61 -18.12
CA TYR A 116 -31.94 14.92 -18.20
C TYR A 116 -30.80 15.70 -17.53
N LEU A 117 -30.82 17.04 -17.55
CA LEU A 117 -29.89 17.85 -16.76
C LEU A 117 -30.09 17.62 -15.25
N VAL A 118 -31.34 17.55 -14.78
CA VAL A 118 -31.66 17.22 -13.38
C VAL A 118 -31.18 15.81 -13.01
N LEU A 119 -31.35 14.80 -13.87
CA LEU A 119 -30.80 13.46 -13.64
C LEU A 119 -29.27 13.49 -13.49
N GLY A 120 -28.58 14.22 -14.38
CA GLY A 120 -27.13 14.40 -14.31
C GLY A 120 -26.69 15.09 -13.01
N LYS A 121 -27.33 16.22 -12.65
CA LYS A 121 -27.06 16.95 -11.39
C LYS A 121 -27.29 16.07 -10.16
N ALA A 122 -28.42 15.35 -10.11
CA ALA A 122 -28.74 14.47 -8.99
C ALA A 122 -27.68 13.36 -8.84
N ASN A 123 -27.30 12.71 -9.95
CA ASN A 123 -26.25 11.67 -9.93
C ASN A 123 -24.87 12.25 -9.56
N HIS A 124 -24.55 13.49 -9.96
CA HIS A 124 -23.31 14.16 -9.54
C HIS A 124 -23.27 14.38 -8.03
N LEU A 125 -24.35 14.92 -7.45
CA LEU A 125 -24.49 15.13 -6.00
C LEU A 125 -24.48 13.82 -5.20
N TYR A 126 -24.98 12.73 -5.80
CA TYR A 126 -24.89 11.37 -5.26
C TYR A 126 -23.46 10.77 -5.30
N GLY A 127 -22.53 11.38 -6.02
CA GLY A 127 -21.21 10.80 -6.33
C GLY A 127 -21.23 9.73 -7.45
N HIS A 128 -22.37 9.52 -8.11
CA HIS A 128 -22.52 8.64 -9.28
C HIS A 128 -22.00 9.32 -10.56
N TYR A 129 -20.77 9.84 -10.53
CA TYR A 129 -20.21 10.71 -11.58
C TYR A 129 -20.21 10.08 -12.98
N PHE A 130 -20.08 8.75 -13.11
CA PHE A 130 -20.14 8.06 -14.39
C PHE A 130 -21.52 8.20 -15.04
N ASN A 131 -22.59 7.92 -14.28
CA ASN A 131 -23.98 8.11 -14.72
C ASN A 131 -24.26 9.59 -15.02
N ALA A 132 -23.73 10.50 -14.18
CA ALA A 132 -23.87 11.94 -14.37
C ALA A 132 -23.29 12.39 -15.73
N ILE A 133 -22.06 11.97 -16.06
CA ILE A 133 -21.44 12.25 -17.36
C ILE A 133 -22.32 11.79 -18.52
N GLU A 134 -22.91 10.60 -18.45
CA GLU A 134 -23.75 10.06 -19.52
C GLU A 134 -25.07 10.83 -19.69
N PHE A 135 -25.73 11.23 -18.59
CA PHE A 135 -26.90 12.10 -18.68
C PHE A 135 -26.56 13.49 -19.27
N PHE A 136 -25.46 14.11 -18.85
CA PHE A 136 -25.00 15.36 -19.45
C PHE A 136 -24.61 15.18 -20.93
N ARG A 137 -23.93 14.08 -21.29
CA ARG A 137 -23.57 13.75 -22.67
C ARG A 137 -24.82 13.64 -23.53
N TYR A 138 -25.86 12.94 -23.07
CA TYR A 138 -27.16 12.88 -23.74
C TYR A 138 -27.78 14.27 -23.93
N VAL A 139 -27.74 15.15 -22.91
CA VAL A 139 -28.21 16.54 -23.05
C VAL A 139 -27.47 17.28 -24.18
N THR A 140 -26.14 17.17 -24.23
CA THR A 140 -25.32 17.89 -25.23
C THR A 140 -25.50 17.38 -26.66
N LEU A 141 -25.83 16.09 -26.84
CA LEU A 141 -26.01 15.44 -28.14
C LEU A 141 -27.45 15.56 -28.67
N SER A 142 -28.45 15.37 -27.81
CA SER A 142 -29.87 15.32 -28.19
C SER A 142 -30.52 16.70 -28.28
N PHE A 143 -30.03 17.72 -27.54
CA PHE A 143 -30.62 19.07 -27.51
C PHE A 143 -29.67 20.19 -28.02
N PRO A 144 -28.90 20.02 -29.12
CA PRO A 144 -27.83 20.93 -29.53
C PRO A 144 -28.31 22.34 -29.95
N LYS A 145 -29.62 22.53 -30.12
CA LYS A 145 -30.26 23.84 -30.35
C LYS A 145 -30.44 24.64 -29.06
N GLN A 146 -30.58 24.00 -27.90
CA GLN A 146 -30.79 24.64 -26.60
C GLN A 146 -29.46 25.11 -25.97
N LYS A 147 -28.86 26.18 -26.51
CA LYS A 147 -27.47 26.56 -26.19
C LYS A 147 -27.15 26.77 -24.71
N ALA A 148 -28.08 27.34 -23.92
CA ALA A 148 -27.89 27.52 -22.48
C ALA A 148 -27.84 26.17 -21.73
N LEU A 149 -28.80 25.29 -21.99
CA LEU A 149 -28.88 23.94 -21.45
C LEU A 149 -27.62 23.12 -21.78
N VAL A 150 -27.15 23.18 -23.04
CA VAL A 150 -25.92 22.51 -23.51
C VAL A 150 -24.67 23.06 -22.81
N GLN A 151 -24.60 24.37 -22.55
CA GLN A 151 -23.48 24.98 -21.84
C GLN A 151 -23.43 24.55 -20.37
N GLU A 152 -24.58 24.57 -19.68
CA GLU A 152 -24.67 24.11 -18.29
C GLU A 152 -24.36 22.60 -18.18
N ALA A 153 -24.91 21.77 -19.06
CA ALA A 153 -24.60 20.35 -19.10
C ALA A 153 -23.08 20.08 -19.24
N ARG A 154 -22.37 20.81 -20.11
CA ARG A 154 -20.91 20.67 -20.25
C ARG A 154 -20.13 21.10 -19.01
N VAL A 155 -20.56 22.16 -18.30
CA VAL A 155 -19.94 22.60 -17.04
C VAL A 155 -20.05 21.50 -15.97
N TRP A 156 -21.23 20.91 -15.79
CA TRP A 156 -21.41 19.81 -14.84
C TRP A 156 -20.77 18.49 -15.31
N GLN A 157 -20.69 18.23 -16.62
CA GLN A 157 -19.96 17.10 -17.19
C GLN A 157 -18.45 17.22 -16.92
N ALA A 158 -17.88 18.41 -17.11
CA ALA A 158 -16.48 18.71 -16.79
C ALA A 158 -16.18 18.51 -15.30
N ARG A 159 -17.03 19.06 -14.40
CA ARG A 159 -16.92 18.82 -12.95
C ARG A 159 -16.94 17.32 -12.63
N SER A 160 -17.86 16.56 -13.23
CA SER A 160 -17.94 15.10 -13.04
C SER A 160 -16.69 14.36 -13.53
N ALA A 161 -16.09 14.78 -14.65
CA ALA A 161 -14.84 14.23 -15.17
C ALA A 161 -13.62 14.55 -14.28
N ILE A 162 -13.57 15.73 -13.66
CA ILE A 162 -12.56 16.08 -12.65
C ILE A 162 -12.63 15.10 -11.47
N TYR A 163 -13.84 14.84 -10.93
CA TYR A 163 -14.02 13.89 -9.81
C TYR A 163 -13.66 12.43 -10.16
N LEU A 164 -13.80 12.01 -11.42
CA LEU A 164 -13.35 10.69 -11.90
C LEU A 164 -11.84 10.62 -12.26
N ASN A 165 -11.11 11.73 -12.09
CA ASN A 165 -9.74 11.89 -12.56
C ASN A 165 -9.61 11.50 -14.05
N GLN A 166 -10.41 12.17 -14.89
CA GLN A 166 -10.44 12.10 -16.35
C GLN A 166 -10.05 13.47 -16.93
N MET A 167 -8.84 13.93 -16.60
CA MET A 167 -8.43 15.32 -16.82
C MET A 167 -8.44 15.73 -18.30
N ASP A 168 -8.04 14.86 -19.23
CA ASP A 168 -8.08 15.15 -20.67
C ASP A 168 -9.51 15.49 -21.15
N GLN A 169 -10.48 14.66 -20.75
CA GLN A 169 -11.90 14.86 -21.06
C GLN A 169 -12.47 16.11 -20.35
N ALA A 170 -12.05 16.37 -19.11
CA ALA A 170 -12.43 17.59 -18.41
C ALA A 170 -11.91 18.83 -19.15
N LYS A 171 -10.66 18.80 -19.65
CA LYS A 171 -10.05 19.90 -20.39
C LYS A 171 -10.78 20.20 -21.70
N GLU A 172 -11.08 19.19 -22.52
CA GLU A 172 -11.84 19.39 -23.77
C GLU A 172 -13.20 20.07 -23.51
N LEU A 173 -13.90 19.65 -22.45
CA LEU A 173 -15.18 20.24 -22.04
C LEU A 173 -15.00 21.68 -21.53
N ILE A 174 -13.97 21.95 -20.72
CA ILE A 174 -13.66 23.29 -20.19
C ILE A 174 -13.33 24.25 -21.32
N ASP A 175 -12.37 23.91 -22.20
CA ASP A 175 -11.97 24.74 -23.33
C ASP A 175 -13.17 25.03 -24.25
N SER A 176 -14.05 24.04 -24.44
CA SER A 176 -15.33 24.19 -25.16
C SER A 176 -16.32 25.14 -24.46
N THR A 177 -16.42 25.12 -23.12
CA THR A 177 -17.29 26.05 -22.38
C THR A 177 -16.75 27.47 -22.32
N ILE A 178 -15.43 27.66 -22.16
CA ILE A 178 -14.76 28.97 -22.16
C ILE A 178 -14.91 29.62 -23.54
N LYS A 179 -14.63 28.90 -24.63
CA LYS A 179 -14.76 29.41 -26.01
C LYS A 179 -16.17 29.91 -26.36
N ASN A 180 -17.19 29.42 -25.66
CA ASN A 180 -18.60 29.77 -25.88
C ASN A 180 -19.22 30.54 -24.69
N VAL A 181 -18.42 31.12 -23.80
CA VAL A 181 -18.93 31.82 -22.61
C VAL A 181 -19.58 33.16 -22.96
N ASN A 182 -20.72 33.46 -22.35
CA ASN A 182 -21.40 34.76 -22.48
C ASN A 182 -21.42 35.47 -21.12
N PRO A 183 -20.56 36.50 -20.90
CA PRO A 183 -20.42 37.18 -19.61
C PRO A 183 -21.68 37.82 -19.01
N LYS A 184 -22.81 37.85 -19.74
CA LYS A 184 -24.12 38.31 -19.25
C LYS A 184 -25.01 37.16 -18.72
N LYS A 185 -24.47 35.95 -18.56
CA LYS A 185 -25.19 34.76 -18.05
C LYS A 185 -24.56 34.26 -16.75
N SER A 186 -25.40 33.85 -15.79
CA SER A 186 -24.99 33.34 -14.46
C SER A 186 -24.00 32.17 -14.54
N ILE A 187 -24.16 31.27 -15.53
CA ILE A 187 -23.27 30.13 -15.75
C ILE A 187 -21.79 30.53 -16.00
N THR A 188 -21.51 31.79 -16.37
CA THR A 188 -20.15 32.32 -16.49
C THR A 188 -19.33 32.12 -15.22
N GLY A 189 -19.95 32.27 -14.05
CA GLY A 189 -19.30 32.03 -12.76
C GLY A 189 -18.76 30.61 -12.63
N ASP A 190 -19.47 29.62 -13.15
CA ASP A 190 -19.14 28.20 -12.97
C ASP A 190 -18.35 27.61 -14.14
N VAL A 191 -18.38 28.25 -15.32
CA VAL A 191 -17.37 28.02 -16.38
C VAL A 191 -15.98 28.30 -15.82
N TYR A 192 -15.76 29.49 -15.26
CA TYR A 192 -14.46 29.84 -14.67
C TYR A 192 -14.19 29.14 -13.34
N GLY A 193 -15.23 28.85 -12.53
CA GLY A 193 -15.07 28.03 -11.32
C GLY A 193 -14.64 26.59 -11.60
N THR A 194 -15.09 26.01 -12.72
CA THR A 194 -14.69 24.65 -13.15
C THR A 194 -13.28 24.64 -13.72
N ALA A 195 -12.93 25.64 -14.55
CA ALA A 195 -11.57 25.82 -15.05
C ALA A 195 -10.56 26.03 -13.90
N LEU A 196 -10.93 26.84 -12.90
CA LEU A 196 -10.18 27.04 -11.67
C LEU A 196 -9.91 25.69 -10.96
N GLN A 197 -10.95 24.90 -10.69
CA GLN A 197 -10.81 23.60 -10.02
C GLN A 197 -9.94 22.62 -10.82
N TYR A 198 -10.02 22.64 -12.14
CA TYR A 198 -9.18 21.83 -13.02
C TYR A 198 -7.69 22.19 -12.87
N HIS A 199 -7.34 23.47 -13.05
CA HIS A 199 -5.94 23.91 -12.97
C HIS A 199 -5.34 23.70 -11.57
N MET A 200 -6.15 23.90 -10.51
CA MET A 200 -5.76 23.56 -9.13
C MET A 200 -5.41 22.07 -8.98
N ASN A 201 -6.20 21.17 -9.56
CA ASN A 201 -5.95 19.73 -9.50
C ASN A 201 -4.75 19.28 -10.36
N MET A 202 -4.42 20.04 -11.41
CA MET A 202 -3.23 19.82 -12.25
C MET A 202 -1.94 20.41 -11.64
N GLY A 203 -2.04 21.27 -10.61
CA GLY A 203 -0.91 22.04 -10.07
C GLY A 203 -0.50 23.25 -10.92
N GLU A 204 -1.34 23.63 -11.89
CA GLU A 204 -1.13 24.73 -12.84
C GLU A 204 -1.50 26.07 -12.18
N TYR A 205 -0.79 26.42 -11.08
CA TYR A 205 -1.22 27.49 -10.17
C TYR A 205 -1.31 28.89 -10.80
N THR A 206 -0.55 29.18 -11.87
CA THR A 206 -0.63 30.43 -12.64
C THR A 206 -1.94 30.54 -13.41
N ASP A 207 -2.34 29.47 -14.09
CA ASP A 207 -3.59 29.41 -14.88
C ASP A 207 -4.81 29.28 -13.97
N ALA A 208 -4.67 28.55 -12.85
CA ALA A 208 -5.63 28.56 -11.76
C ALA A 208 -5.86 29.99 -11.25
N GLU A 209 -4.82 30.79 -11.04
CA GLU A 209 -4.97 32.16 -10.57
C GLU A 209 -5.69 33.06 -11.59
N ALA A 210 -5.36 32.93 -12.88
CA ALA A 210 -6.06 33.62 -13.95
C ALA A 210 -7.57 33.27 -13.97
N MET A 211 -7.90 31.98 -13.79
CA MET A 211 -9.29 31.54 -13.66
C MET A 211 -9.93 31.99 -12.34
N ALA A 212 -9.19 32.10 -11.24
CA ALA A 212 -9.69 32.62 -9.96
C ALA A 212 -10.09 34.10 -10.06
N LYS A 213 -9.24 34.93 -10.69
CA LYS A 213 -9.52 36.35 -10.95
C LYS A 213 -10.83 36.52 -11.75
N LEU A 214 -11.12 35.62 -12.70
CA LEU A 214 -12.37 35.58 -13.46
C LEU A 214 -13.56 34.99 -12.65
N ALA A 215 -13.34 33.91 -11.91
CA ALA A 215 -14.37 33.23 -11.12
C ALA A 215 -14.86 34.06 -9.92
N VAL A 216 -14.03 34.95 -9.37
CA VAL A 216 -14.42 35.98 -8.39
C VAL A 216 -15.26 37.08 -9.06
N LYS A 217 -14.84 37.57 -10.23
CA LYS A 217 -15.54 38.62 -10.98
C LYS A 217 -16.96 38.21 -11.37
N TYR A 218 -17.16 36.97 -11.78
CA TYR A 218 -18.45 36.44 -12.25
C TYR A 218 -19.16 35.50 -11.25
N ALA A 219 -18.72 35.47 -9.98
CA ALA A 219 -19.42 34.73 -8.92
C ALA A 219 -20.88 35.19 -8.78
N ASN A 220 -21.82 34.25 -8.65
CA ASN A 220 -23.25 34.52 -8.56
C ASN A 220 -23.64 34.98 -7.15
N THR A 221 -23.29 34.20 -6.12
CA THR A 221 -23.56 34.53 -4.71
C THR A 221 -22.43 35.34 -4.05
N LYS A 222 -22.71 35.88 -2.84
CA LYS A 222 -21.67 36.49 -2.00
C LYS A 222 -20.71 35.42 -1.46
N GLN A 223 -21.25 34.26 -1.11
CA GLN A 223 -20.54 33.10 -0.57
C GLN A 223 -19.49 32.57 -1.56
N GLU A 224 -19.88 32.31 -2.82
CA GLU A 224 -18.94 31.97 -3.90
C GLU A 224 -17.83 33.01 -4.01
N ARG A 225 -18.17 34.31 -4.01
CA ARG A 225 -17.20 35.38 -4.22
C ARG A 225 -16.17 35.42 -3.10
N LEU A 226 -16.57 35.25 -1.84
CA LEU A 226 -15.67 35.21 -0.70
C LEU A 226 -14.79 33.96 -0.72
N ARG A 227 -15.37 32.78 -0.94
CA ARG A 227 -14.62 31.51 -1.08
C ARG A 227 -13.57 31.59 -2.20
N ARG A 228 -13.97 32.05 -3.39
CA ARG A 228 -13.08 32.21 -4.55
C ARG A 228 -12.03 33.31 -4.34
N THR A 229 -12.30 34.32 -3.52
CA THR A 229 -11.30 35.34 -3.10
C THR A 229 -10.28 34.75 -2.11
N PHE A 230 -10.70 33.82 -1.23
CA PHE A 230 -9.78 33.08 -0.37
C PHE A 230 -8.87 32.16 -1.20
N ILE A 231 -9.44 31.39 -2.13
CA ILE A 231 -8.70 30.51 -3.06
C ILE A 231 -7.72 31.33 -3.92
N LEU A 232 -8.13 32.50 -4.42
CA LEU A 232 -7.25 33.43 -5.13
C LEU A 232 -6.05 33.84 -4.28
N ALA A 233 -6.25 34.16 -3.00
CA ALA A 233 -5.15 34.51 -2.09
C ALA A 233 -4.20 33.31 -1.84
N GLN A 234 -4.73 32.09 -1.71
CA GLN A 234 -3.92 30.88 -1.56
C GLN A 234 -3.09 30.57 -2.80
N LEU A 235 -3.66 30.73 -4.00
CA LEU A 235 -2.93 30.59 -5.27
C LEU A 235 -1.83 31.64 -5.42
N GLN A 236 -2.11 32.88 -5.00
CA GLN A 236 -1.12 33.95 -4.99
C GLN A 236 0.04 33.68 -4.01
N GLU A 237 -0.20 33.04 -2.85
CA GLU A 237 0.90 32.55 -2.00
C GLU A 237 1.77 31.49 -2.70
N LEU A 238 1.15 30.55 -3.43
CA LEU A 238 1.86 29.51 -4.18
C LEU A 238 2.68 30.11 -5.36
N ASN A 239 2.12 31.10 -6.06
CA ASN A 239 2.78 31.87 -7.12
C ASN A 239 3.77 32.93 -6.59
N ARG A 240 3.91 33.06 -5.26
CA ARG A 240 4.77 34.02 -4.54
C ARG A 240 4.35 35.50 -4.64
N GLU A 241 3.13 35.79 -5.10
CA GLU A 241 2.49 37.12 -5.11
C GLU A 241 2.01 37.54 -3.71
N GLN A 242 2.91 37.57 -2.72
CA GLN A 242 2.58 37.72 -1.28
C GLN A 242 1.77 38.98 -0.95
N GLN A 243 2.07 40.12 -1.58
CA GLN A 243 1.36 41.37 -1.36
C GLN A 243 -0.09 41.31 -1.88
N ASP A 244 -0.32 40.64 -3.00
CA ASP A 244 -1.63 40.51 -3.62
C ASP A 244 -2.50 39.50 -2.85
N ALA A 245 -1.90 38.40 -2.37
CA ALA A 245 -2.49 37.50 -1.39
C ALA A 245 -2.89 38.25 -0.10
N TYR A 246 -2.01 39.10 0.45
CA TYR A 246 -2.30 39.94 1.61
C TYR A 246 -3.52 40.86 1.38
N GLN A 247 -3.64 41.45 0.18
CA GLN A 247 -4.82 42.27 -0.16
C GLN A 247 -6.09 41.42 -0.30
N ASN A 248 -6.02 40.23 -0.89
CA ASN A 248 -7.18 39.36 -1.07
C ASN A 248 -7.67 38.76 0.26
N TYR A 249 -6.78 38.32 1.15
CA TYR A 249 -7.17 38.00 2.54
C TYR A 249 -7.74 39.23 3.27
N SER A 250 -7.16 40.42 3.09
CA SER A 250 -7.69 41.66 3.67
C SER A 250 -9.10 42.01 3.19
N LYS A 251 -9.50 41.62 1.97
CA LYS A 251 -10.88 41.77 1.48
C LYS A 251 -11.82 40.81 2.21
N VAL A 252 -11.40 39.56 2.44
CA VAL A 252 -12.18 38.55 3.19
C VAL A 252 -12.38 38.98 4.65
N VAL A 253 -11.32 39.42 5.36
CA VAL A 253 -11.43 39.89 6.76
C VAL A 253 -12.35 41.11 6.90
N LYS A 254 -12.43 41.97 5.88
CA LYS A 254 -13.28 43.18 5.85
C LYS A 254 -14.70 42.92 5.33
N SER A 255 -15.16 41.67 5.32
CA SER A 255 -16.44 41.26 4.72
C SER A 255 -17.28 40.38 5.66
N ASN A 256 -18.54 40.15 5.28
CA ASN A 256 -19.46 39.23 5.97
C ASN A 256 -19.13 37.76 5.63
N ALA A 257 -17.86 37.36 5.78
CA ALA A 257 -17.45 35.96 5.72
C ALA A 257 -17.90 35.20 6.98
N SER A 258 -17.85 33.86 6.95
CA SER A 258 -17.98 33.08 8.19
C SER A 258 -16.85 33.44 9.16
N PHE A 259 -17.10 33.33 10.48
CA PHE A 259 -16.10 33.68 11.49
C PHE A 259 -14.79 32.91 11.29
N GLU A 260 -14.88 31.60 10.99
CA GLU A 260 -13.74 30.74 10.68
C GLU A 260 -12.95 31.20 9.43
N MET A 261 -13.64 31.58 8.35
CA MET A 261 -12.98 32.07 7.13
C MET A 261 -12.31 33.43 7.36
N ALA A 262 -12.96 34.33 8.12
CA ALA A 262 -12.39 35.62 8.49
C ALA A 262 -11.18 35.46 9.43
N PHE A 263 -11.26 34.55 10.40
CA PHE A 263 -10.16 34.20 11.30
C PHE A 263 -8.96 33.65 10.52
N ASN A 264 -9.17 32.64 9.66
CA ASN A 264 -8.11 32.06 8.85
C ASN A 264 -7.52 33.06 7.85
N ALA A 265 -8.32 33.98 7.32
CA ALA A 265 -7.83 35.06 6.47
C ALA A 265 -6.94 36.04 7.27
N ASP A 266 -7.26 36.36 8.53
CA ASP A 266 -6.35 37.19 9.34
C ASP A 266 -5.09 36.43 9.79
N LEU A 267 -5.19 35.12 10.04
CA LEU A 267 -4.03 34.29 10.39
C LEU A 267 -3.04 34.16 9.21
N ASN A 268 -3.54 33.90 8.00
CA ASN A 268 -2.73 33.91 6.78
C ASN A 268 -2.20 35.32 6.47
N ARG A 269 -2.99 36.37 6.76
CA ARG A 269 -2.53 37.75 6.66
C ARG A 269 -1.36 38.07 7.61
N ILE A 270 -1.40 37.61 8.86
CA ILE A 270 -0.30 37.76 9.83
C ILE A 270 0.97 37.02 9.36
N ARG A 271 0.82 35.82 8.77
CA ARG A 271 1.95 35.07 8.16
C ARG A 271 2.66 35.88 7.08
N LEU A 272 1.91 36.64 6.27
CA LEU A 272 2.40 37.39 5.12
C LEU A 272 2.91 38.81 5.42
N GLU A 273 2.88 39.29 6.67
CA GLU A 273 3.29 40.68 6.95
C GLU A 273 4.81 40.87 6.93
N ASP A 274 5.25 41.89 6.19
CA ASP A 274 6.58 42.53 6.27
C ASP A 274 7.07 42.70 7.71
N GLU A 275 8.12 42.00 8.13
CA GLU A 275 8.71 42.18 9.47
C GLU A 275 9.40 43.55 9.63
N HIS A 276 9.71 44.20 8.49
CA HIS A 276 10.15 45.60 8.41
C HIS A 276 9.04 46.56 7.97
N ALA A 277 7.78 46.11 7.87
CA ALA A 277 6.67 47.02 7.59
C ALA A 277 6.45 47.96 8.79
N ASN A 278 6.27 49.25 8.52
CA ASN A 278 6.15 50.29 9.55
C ASN A 278 4.80 50.18 10.29
N ARG A 279 4.74 49.26 11.27
CA ARG A 279 3.54 48.77 11.96
C ARG A 279 3.67 48.96 13.47
N SER A 280 2.55 49.22 14.14
CA SER A 280 2.50 49.41 15.61
C SER A 280 2.59 48.12 16.44
N LEU A 281 2.56 46.93 15.82
CA LEU A 281 2.63 45.62 16.49
C LEU A 281 3.30 44.59 15.57
N THR A 282 4.14 43.73 16.14
CA THR A 282 4.80 42.61 15.46
C THR A 282 3.84 41.44 15.18
N ARG A 283 4.22 40.53 14.26
CA ARG A 283 3.49 39.26 14.01
C ARG A 283 3.22 38.50 15.32
N MET A 284 4.24 38.38 16.18
CA MET A 284 4.18 37.66 17.46
C MET A 284 3.18 38.29 18.44
N GLU A 285 3.13 39.63 18.53
CA GLU A 285 2.17 40.34 19.39
C GLU A 285 0.74 40.22 18.86
N ARG A 286 0.55 40.23 17.53
CA ARG A 286 -0.76 39.96 16.92
C ARG A 286 -1.26 38.55 17.25
N LEU A 287 -0.43 37.52 17.12
CA LEU A 287 -0.79 36.14 17.50
C LEU A 287 -1.09 36.03 19.01
N LYS A 288 -0.27 36.66 19.87
CA LYS A 288 -0.52 36.72 21.32
C LYS A 288 -1.77 37.51 21.70
N ARG A 289 -2.22 38.45 20.85
CA ARG A 289 -3.53 39.12 21.01
C ARG A 289 -4.69 38.23 20.59
N LEU A 290 -4.55 37.42 19.53
CA LEU A 290 -5.57 36.44 19.14
C LEU A 290 -5.81 35.40 20.25
N LEU A 291 -4.76 34.96 20.96
CA LEU A 291 -4.86 34.08 22.14
C LEU A 291 -5.58 34.72 23.36
N ARG A 292 -5.90 36.02 23.33
CA ARG A 292 -6.56 36.76 24.42
C ARG A 292 -7.99 37.21 24.10
N ASP A 293 -8.52 36.86 22.93
CA ASP A 293 -9.92 37.13 22.56
C ASP A 293 -10.71 35.82 22.69
N ASP A 294 -11.67 35.79 23.62
CA ASP A 294 -12.46 34.60 23.97
C ASP A 294 -13.22 34.00 22.76
N LYS A 295 -13.44 34.79 21.70
CA LYS A 295 -14.04 34.31 20.44
C LYS A 295 -13.15 33.32 19.69
N ASN A 296 -11.84 33.36 19.94
CA ASN A 296 -10.86 32.50 19.27
C ASN A 296 -10.58 31.19 20.01
N VAL A 297 -11.31 30.87 21.09
CA VAL A 297 -11.03 29.69 21.92
C VAL A 297 -11.01 28.39 21.10
N ASP A 298 -11.95 28.21 20.16
CA ASP A 298 -12.00 27.05 19.25
C ASP A 298 -10.87 27.03 18.18
N PHE A 299 -10.08 28.09 18.07
CA PHE A 299 -8.96 28.24 17.13
C PHE A 299 -7.59 28.38 17.84
N THR A 300 -7.56 28.22 19.16
CA THR A 300 -6.37 28.30 20.02
C THR A 300 -5.22 27.43 19.51
N ASP A 301 -5.56 26.26 18.96
CA ASP A 301 -4.60 25.31 18.41
C ASP A 301 -3.86 25.82 17.16
N GLN A 302 -4.58 26.45 16.24
CA GLN A 302 -4.05 27.07 15.01
C GLN A 302 -3.15 28.27 15.34
N ILE A 303 -3.49 29.06 16.36
CA ILE A 303 -2.65 30.18 16.82
C ILE A 303 -1.35 29.66 17.44
N TYR A 304 -1.41 28.67 18.33
CA TYR A 304 -0.21 28.05 18.89
C TYR A 304 0.67 27.39 17.82
N TYR A 305 0.08 26.76 16.80
CA TYR A 305 0.82 26.23 15.65
C TYR A 305 1.54 27.34 14.86
N GLN A 306 0.89 28.48 14.62
CA GLN A 306 1.52 29.62 13.94
C GLN A 306 2.64 30.26 14.76
N ILE A 307 2.48 30.35 16.09
CA ILE A 307 3.53 30.78 17.02
C ILE A 307 4.71 29.78 16.99
N GLY A 308 4.43 28.47 16.96
CA GLY A 308 5.44 27.42 16.83
C GLY A 308 6.23 27.49 15.52
N LEU A 309 5.55 27.78 14.39
CA LEU A 309 6.20 28.03 13.10
C LEU A 309 7.08 29.29 13.13
N LEU A 310 6.65 30.36 13.79
CA LEU A 310 7.42 31.60 13.90
C LEU A 310 8.70 31.41 14.75
N TYR A 311 8.61 30.68 15.87
CA TYR A 311 9.80 30.27 16.64
C TYR A 311 10.72 29.35 15.82
N LEU A 312 10.17 28.39 15.08
CA LEU A 312 10.96 27.47 14.23
C LEU A 312 11.70 28.23 13.11
N ALA A 313 11.07 29.23 12.49
CA ALA A 313 11.70 30.10 11.50
C ALA A 313 12.82 30.97 12.10
N GLY A 314 12.67 31.40 13.37
CA GLY A 314 13.73 32.04 14.15
C GLY A 314 14.78 31.07 14.74
N ASN A 315 14.75 29.79 14.36
CA ASN A 315 15.61 28.71 14.88
C ASN A 315 15.52 28.46 16.41
N ASP A 316 14.47 28.95 17.08
CA ASP A 316 14.18 28.69 18.49
C ASP A 316 13.40 27.37 18.61
N ILE A 317 14.14 26.26 18.56
CA ILE A 317 13.59 24.90 18.52
C ILE A 317 12.81 24.57 19.80
N ASP A 318 13.25 25.04 20.97
CA ASP A 318 12.59 24.72 22.25
C ASP A 318 11.25 25.41 22.40
N ASN A 319 11.14 26.71 22.05
CA ASN A 319 9.85 27.39 22.08
C ASN A 319 8.96 26.95 20.91
N ALA A 320 9.52 26.55 19.76
CA ALA A 320 8.75 25.87 18.72
C ALA A 320 8.10 24.57 19.24
N ILE A 321 8.88 23.66 19.86
CA ILE A 321 8.37 22.41 20.44
C ILE A 321 7.26 22.67 21.47
N LYS A 322 7.47 23.60 22.42
CA LYS A 322 6.46 23.96 23.44
C LYS A 322 5.14 24.41 22.79
N ASN A 323 5.20 25.26 21.77
CA ASN A 323 4.01 25.78 21.11
C ASN A 323 3.32 24.72 20.23
N PHE A 324 4.04 23.82 19.56
CA PHE A 324 3.42 22.68 18.88
C PHE A 324 2.79 21.68 19.86
N GLN A 325 3.37 21.46 21.04
CA GLN A 325 2.76 20.65 22.10
C GLN A 325 1.49 21.30 22.68
N LEU A 326 1.47 22.63 22.85
CA LEU A 326 0.27 23.37 23.21
C LEU A 326 -0.80 23.25 22.12
N SER A 327 -0.43 23.37 20.84
CA SER A 327 -1.35 23.14 19.72
C SER A 327 -1.97 21.74 19.77
N VAL A 328 -1.18 20.68 19.90
CA VAL A 328 -1.67 19.29 20.09
C VAL A 328 -2.63 19.16 21.28
N ARG A 329 -2.38 19.87 22.39
CA ARG A 329 -3.23 19.85 23.59
C ARG A 329 -4.57 20.56 23.38
N TYR A 330 -4.59 21.67 22.63
CA TYR A 330 -5.82 22.42 22.36
C TYR A 330 -6.61 21.90 21.15
N SER A 331 -6.00 21.11 20.26
CA SER A 331 -6.68 20.41 19.16
C SER A 331 -7.58 19.27 19.66
N THR A 332 -8.70 19.65 20.29
CA THR A 332 -9.73 18.74 20.81
C THR A 332 -10.70 18.30 19.72
N LYS A 333 -11.23 19.27 18.95
CA LYS A 333 -12.13 19.06 17.81
C LYS A 333 -11.37 18.78 16.51
N ASN A 334 -10.35 19.60 16.20
CA ASN A 334 -9.67 19.62 14.91
C ASN A 334 -8.52 18.59 14.82
N GLN A 335 -8.82 17.35 14.42
CA GLN A 335 -7.81 16.30 14.30
C GLN A 335 -6.76 16.61 13.20
N ASN A 336 -7.14 17.27 12.10
CA ASN A 336 -6.20 17.67 11.05
C ASN A 336 -5.13 18.63 11.60
N GLN A 337 -5.52 19.63 12.39
CA GLN A 337 -4.58 20.54 13.04
C GLN A 337 -3.67 19.80 14.05
N LYS A 338 -4.23 18.86 14.81
CA LYS A 338 -3.45 17.96 15.68
C LYS A 338 -2.41 17.16 14.90
N GLY A 339 -2.80 16.61 13.75
CA GLY A 339 -1.95 15.89 12.81
C GLY A 339 -0.80 16.75 12.28
N LEU A 340 -1.08 17.99 11.87
CA LEU A 340 -0.03 18.96 11.47
C LEU A 340 0.93 19.30 12.62
N SER A 341 0.42 19.46 13.83
CA SER A 341 1.24 19.76 15.00
C SER A 341 2.13 18.58 15.39
N TYR A 342 1.63 17.34 15.28
CA TYR A 342 2.47 16.13 15.36
C TYR A 342 3.48 16.05 14.21
N LEU A 343 3.12 16.41 12.97
CA LEU A 343 4.03 16.42 11.82
C LEU A 343 5.23 17.35 12.06
N ARG A 344 5.01 18.54 12.62
CA ARG A 344 6.11 19.45 12.98
C ARG A 344 6.96 18.94 14.14
N LEU A 345 6.36 18.32 15.16
CA LEU A 345 7.12 17.65 16.22
C LEU A 345 7.94 16.46 15.70
N ALA A 346 7.43 15.73 14.70
CA ALA A 346 8.13 14.64 14.02
C ALA A 346 9.29 15.16 13.16
N ASP A 347 9.04 16.19 12.35
CA ASP A 347 10.05 16.86 11.52
C ASP A 347 11.19 17.43 12.37
N ILE A 348 10.89 18.11 13.48
CA ILE A 348 11.90 18.62 14.41
C ILE A 348 12.69 17.48 15.07
N SER A 349 11.99 16.44 15.54
CA SER A 349 12.65 15.28 16.16
C SER A 349 13.59 14.55 15.18
N PHE A 350 13.25 14.53 13.89
CA PHE A 350 14.05 13.94 12.82
C PHE A 350 15.21 14.85 12.39
N LYS A 351 14.93 16.11 12.02
CA LYS A 351 15.88 17.01 11.35
C LYS A 351 16.78 17.78 12.32
N ASN A 352 16.25 18.17 13.48
CA ASN A 352 16.94 19.06 14.42
C ASN A 352 17.48 18.33 15.66
N GLN A 353 16.91 17.16 16.02
CA GLN A 353 17.28 16.43 17.24
C GLN A 353 17.93 15.06 17.00
N GLY A 354 18.00 14.57 15.75
CA GLY A 354 18.51 13.22 15.42
C GLY A 354 17.77 12.07 16.13
N ASN A 355 16.61 12.34 16.75
CA ASN A 355 15.94 11.40 17.63
C ASN A 355 14.89 10.63 16.83
N TYR A 356 15.35 9.70 16.01
CA TYR A 356 14.53 8.93 15.08
C TYR A 356 13.41 8.14 15.80
N VAL A 357 13.64 7.64 17.02
CA VAL A 357 12.63 6.92 17.83
C VAL A 357 11.49 7.87 18.27
N LYS A 358 11.82 9.09 18.68
CA LYS A 358 10.84 10.15 19.02
C LYS A 358 10.12 10.65 17.77
N ALA A 359 10.85 10.83 16.67
CA ALA A 359 10.28 11.20 15.38
C ALA A 359 9.26 10.17 14.88
N LYS A 360 9.60 8.87 14.96
CA LYS A 360 8.71 7.75 14.63
C LYS A 360 7.39 7.83 15.43
N LYS A 361 7.46 7.98 16.75
CA LYS A 361 6.26 8.12 17.61
C LYS A 361 5.38 9.32 17.22
N TYR A 362 5.97 10.42 16.77
CA TYR A 362 5.21 11.57 16.26
C TYR A 362 4.71 11.38 14.81
N TYR A 363 5.40 10.63 13.95
CA TYR A 363 4.89 10.26 12.62
C TYR A 363 3.74 9.24 12.72
N ASP A 364 3.79 8.27 13.63
CA ASP A 364 2.64 7.43 14.01
C ASP A 364 1.44 8.31 14.42
N SER A 365 1.68 9.26 15.34
CA SER A 365 0.67 10.19 15.83
C SER A 365 0.15 11.12 14.73
N THR A 366 0.98 11.46 13.74
CA THR A 366 0.58 12.22 12.55
C THR A 366 -0.40 11.41 11.73
N LEU A 367 -0.04 10.19 11.32
CA LEU A 367 -0.87 9.32 10.47
C LEU A 367 -2.18 8.87 11.15
N LEU A 368 -2.24 8.91 12.49
CA LEU A 368 -3.46 8.62 13.25
C LEU A 368 -4.47 9.79 13.28
N ASN A 369 -4.03 11.05 13.12
CA ASN A 369 -4.88 12.23 13.29
C ASN A 369 -5.04 13.07 12.01
N LEU A 370 -4.10 12.98 11.07
CA LEU A 370 -4.09 13.72 9.80
C LEU A 370 -4.91 12.98 8.72
N SER A 371 -5.73 13.71 7.95
CA SER A 371 -6.52 13.12 6.86
C SER A 371 -5.63 12.42 5.81
N PRO A 372 -6.00 11.21 5.33
CA PRO A 372 -5.39 10.58 4.17
C PRO A 372 -5.45 11.39 2.87
N THR A 373 -6.31 12.43 2.81
CA THR A 373 -6.40 13.37 1.68
C THR A 373 -5.34 14.48 1.72
N TYR A 374 -4.56 14.58 2.80
CA TYR A 374 -3.55 15.63 2.96
C TYR A 374 -2.43 15.49 1.91
N PRO A 375 -1.99 16.60 1.25
CA PRO A 375 -0.84 16.57 0.35
C PRO A 375 0.38 15.90 0.99
N ASP A 376 1.04 15.00 0.26
CA ASP A 376 2.19 14.22 0.74
C ASP A 376 1.92 13.23 1.89
N TYR A 377 0.66 12.90 2.24
CA TYR A 377 0.34 11.84 3.23
C TYR A 377 1.06 10.52 2.92
N THR A 378 1.17 10.13 1.66
CA THR A 378 1.91 8.93 1.21
C THR A 378 3.42 9.05 1.40
N GLN A 379 4.00 10.26 1.31
CA GLN A 379 5.41 10.49 1.61
C GLN A 379 5.67 10.40 3.12
N ILE A 380 4.78 10.99 3.94
CA ILE A 380 4.81 10.89 5.40
C ILE A 380 4.70 9.42 5.84
N GLN A 381 3.80 8.64 5.23
CA GLN A 381 3.65 7.21 5.49
C GLN A 381 4.92 6.43 5.13
N LYS A 382 5.52 6.66 3.95
CA LYS A 382 6.79 6.04 3.56
C LYS A 382 7.92 6.38 4.53
N LYS A 383 8.01 7.64 4.97
CA LYS A 383 9.00 8.08 5.98
C LYS A 383 8.79 7.39 7.33
N ASN A 384 7.55 7.21 7.79
CA ASN A 384 7.27 6.49 9.03
C ASN A 384 7.62 5.00 8.93
N ASN A 385 7.27 4.36 7.81
CA ASN A 385 7.58 2.94 7.56
C ASN A 385 9.11 2.71 7.53
N ASN A 386 9.87 3.62 6.93
CA ASN A 386 11.33 3.58 6.96
C ASN A 386 11.85 3.75 8.41
N LEU A 387 11.31 4.71 9.18
CA LEU A 387 11.68 4.93 10.58
C LEU A 387 11.32 3.77 11.52
N GLN A 388 10.32 2.94 11.20
CA GLN A 388 10.03 1.70 11.93
C GLN A 388 11.25 0.77 11.92
N VAL A 389 11.91 0.59 10.77
CA VAL A 389 13.10 -0.29 10.63
C VAL A 389 14.21 0.14 11.59
N LEU A 390 14.52 1.43 11.61
CA LEU A 390 15.53 2.02 12.48
C LEU A 390 15.14 1.92 13.96
N ALA A 391 13.88 2.20 14.30
CA ALA A 391 13.37 2.07 15.66
C ALA A 391 13.41 0.63 16.19
N ASP A 392 13.06 -0.36 15.35
CA ASP A 392 13.12 -1.79 15.71
C ASP A 392 14.55 -2.23 16.04
N ARG A 393 15.55 -1.78 15.25
CA ARG A 393 16.97 -2.12 15.52
C ARG A 393 17.50 -1.44 16.77
N LEU A 394 17.17 -0.18 16.99
CA LEU A 394 17.53 0.53 18.24
C LEU A 394 16.87 -0.12 19.47
N GLN A 395 15.63 -0.61 19.34
CA GLN A 395 14.96 -1.37 20.40
C GLN A 395 15.63 -2.73 20.67
N ILE A 396 16.05 -3.47 19.63
CA ILE A 396 16.82 -4.70 19.79
C ILE A 396 18.11 -4.43 20.56
N ILE A 397 18.89 -3.41 20.16
CA ILE A 397 20.15 -3.05 20.84
C ILE A 397 19.87 -2.70 22.30
N GLY A 398 18.91 -1.81 22.59
CA GLY A 398 18.59 -1.41 23.97
C GLY A 398 18.10 -2.58 24.85
N HIS A 399 17.37 -3.54 24.29
CA HIS A 399 16.91 -4.73 25.00
C HIS A 399 18.06 -5.70 25.30
N GLU A 400 18.84 -6.07 24.30
CA GLU A 400 20.00 -6.96 24.46
C GLU A 400 21.07 -6.36 25.37
N ASP A 401 21.35 -5.06 25.27
CA ASP A 401 22.31 -4.36 26.13
C ASP A 401 21.86 -4.37 27.61
N THR A 402 20.55 -4.26 27.84
CA THR A 402 19.96 -4.39 29.18
C THR A 402 20.14 -5.82 29.71
N LEU A 403 19.83 -6.84 28.90
CA LEU A 403 20.01 -8.25 29.27
C LEU A 403 21.49 -8.62 29.50
N GLN A 404 22.40 -8.14 28.65
CA GLN A 404 23.85 -8.31 28.81
C GLN A 404 24.38 -7.63 30.07
N THR A 405 23.82 -6.48 30.45
CA THR A 405 24.19 -5.78 31.69
C THR A 405 23.69 -6.53 32.92
N LEU A 406 22.44 -7.01 32.90
CA LEU A 406 21.89 -7.86 33.96
C LEU A 406 22.66 -9.19 34.11
N ALA A 407 23.07 -9.80 33.01
CA ALA A 407 23.85 -11.05 33.03
C ALA A 407 25.26 -10.89 33.65
N LYS A 408 25.82 -9.67 33.67
CA LYS A 408 27.14 -9.37 34.28
C LYS A 408 27.07 -9.14 35.80
N LEU A 409 25.90 -8.84 36.35
CA LEU A 409 25.69 -8.75 37.79
C LEU A 409 25.68 -10.15 38.41
N ASP A 410 26.07 -10.28 39.68
CA ASP A 410 25.82 -11.49 40.47
C ASP A 410 24.30 -11.69 40.68
N GLU A 411 23.91 -12.87 41.17
CA GLU A 411 22.50 -13.24 41.26
C GLU A 411 21.67 -12.35 42.20
N LYS A 412 22.26 -11.83 43.28
CA LYS A 412 21.54 -10.98 44.25
C LYS A 412 21.26 -9.61 43.66
N ASP A 413 22.30 -8.93 43.17
CA ASP A 413 22.16 -7.58 42.64
C ASP A 413 21.40 -7.58 41.29
N ARG A 414 21.52 -8.66 40.49
CA ARG A 414 20.68 -8.89 39.30
C ARG A 414 19.20 -8.96 39.66
N ASN A 415 18.84 -9.76 40.68
CA ASN A 415 17.44 -9.93 41.08
C ASN A 415 16.85 -8.61 41.63
N ALA A 416 17.61 -7.88 42.45
CA ALA A 416 17.21 -6.55 42.93
C ALA A 416 17.01 -5.55 41.78
N ARG A 417 17.90 -5.56 40.78
CA ARG A 417 17.78 -4.66 39.62
C ARG A 417 16.61 -5.01 38.69
N ILE A 418 16.31 -6.31 38.50
CA ILE A 418 15.11 -6.77 37.79
C ILE A 418 13.85 -6.32 38.54
N GLU A 419 13.82 -6.42 39.86
CA GLU A 419 12.68 -5.98 40.68
C GLU A 419 12.44 -4.46 40.59
N GLU A 420 13.50 -3.64 40.61
CA GLU A 420 13.38 -2.20 40.34
C GLU A 420 12.83 -1.90 38.94
N MET A 421 13.28 -2.63 37.91
CA MET A 421 12.77 -2.49 36.54
C MET A 421 11.29 -2.87 36.44
N VAL A 422 10.87 -3.95 37.11
CA VAL A 422 9.47 -4.39 37.17
C VAL A 422 8.60 -3.36 37.89
N ASN A 423 9.04 -2.87 39.06
CA ASN A 423 8.33 -1.82 39.80
C ASN A 423 8.18 -0.53 38.97
N ARG A 424 9.23 -0.11 38.28
CA ARG A 424 9.22 1.06 37.38
C ARG A 424 8.27 0.87 36.19
N HIS A 425 8.25 -0.33 35.59
CA HIS A 425 7.34 -0.65 34.49
C HIS A 425 5.87 -0.62 34.96
N THR A 426 5.59 -1.20 36.14
CA THR A 426 4.26 -1.21 36.77
C THR A 426 3.77 0.21 37.05
N GLN A 427 4.60 1.06 37.66
CA GLN A 427 4.29 2.48 37.87
C GLN A 427 4.02 3.23 36.55
N GLN A 428 4.74 2.89 35.48
CA GLN A 428 4.56 3.52 34.17
C GLN A 428 3.26 3.08 33.48
N LEU A 429 2.83 1.83 33.66
CA LEU A 429 1.51 1.34 33.25
C LEU A 429 0.39 2.03 34.04
N GLN A 430 0.51 2.10 35.37
CA GLN A 430 -0.43 2.77 36.27
C GLN A 430 -0.58 4.26 35.93
N ALA A 431 0.52 4.98 35.74
CA ALA A 431 0.49 6.38 35.31
C ALA A 431 -0.16 6.58 33.93
N SER A 432 0.04 5.62 33.00
CA SER A 432 -0.60 5.64 31.69
C SER A 432 -2.12 5.40 31.77
N ALA A 433 -2.58 4.55 32.70
CA ALA A 433 -3.99 4.34 32.96
C ALA A 433 -4.64 5.58 33.62
N SER A 434 -4.01 6.14 34.66
CA SER A 434 -4.49 7.35 35.35
C SER A 434 -4.56 8.58 34.44
N ALA A 435 -3.74 8.65 33.38
CA ALA A 435 -3.80 9.72 32.39
C ALA A 435 -5.05 9.67 31.47
N ILE A 436 -5.80 8.57 31.47
CA ILE A 436 -7.04 8.39 30.66
C ILE A 436 -8.29 8.81 31.46
N ASP A 437 -8.23 8.77 32.79
CA ASP A 437 -9.35 9.06 33.70
C ASP A 437 -10.01 10.46 33.50
N PRO A 438 -9.26 11.54 33.17
CA PRO A 438 -9.87 12.84 32.86
C PRO A 438 -10.79 12.84 31.63
N LEU A 439 -10.58 11.95 30.65
CA LEU A 439 -11.46 11.84 29.48
C LEU A 439 -12.79 11.15 29.83
N ASN A 440 -12.75 10.11 30.65
CA ASN A 440 -13.94 9.37 31.04
C ASN A 440 -14.84 10.21 31.96
N ASN A 441 -14.26 10.96 32.91
CA ASN A 441 -15.03 11.85 33.79
C ASN A 441 -15.68 13.03 33.06
N ALA A 442 -15.19 13.43 31.89
CA ALA A 442 -15.87 14.40 31.02
C ALA A 442 -17.07 13.78 30.28
N TYR A 443 -16.98 12.51 29.90
CA TYR A 443 -18.05 11.78 29.18
C TYR A 443 -19.19 11.30 30.08
N THR A 444 -18.94 11.07 31.37
CA THR A 444 -19.99 10.72 32.33
C THR A 444 -20.78 11.94 32.81
N ASN A 445 -20.11 13.05 33.11
CA ASN A 445 -20.77 14.28 33.58
C ASN A 445 -21.63 14.97 32.49
N SER A 446 -21.30 14.82 31.19
CA SER A 446 -22.11 15.36 30.10
C SER A 446 -23.46 14.64 29.92
N ILE A 447 -23.56 13.38 30.35
CA ILE A 447 -24.81 12.60 30.34
C ILE A 447 -25.66 12.87 31.60
N ALA A 448 -25.03 13.28 32.71
CA ALA A 448 -25.73 13.61 33.96
C ALA A 448 -26.51 14.94 33.93
N ALA A 449 -26.30 15.79 32.90
CA ALA A 449 -26.86 17.14 32.82
C ALA A 449 -28.26 17.23 32.20
N GLY A 450 -28.94 16.11 31.92
CA GLY A 450 -30.22 16.13 31.19
C GLY A 450 -31.12 14.89 31.38
N GLY A 451 -31.83 14.81 32.49
CA GLY A 451 -32.93 13.84 32.69
C GLY A 451 -32.92 13.18 34.06
N SER A 452 -34.06 13.20 34.76
CA SER A 452 -34.18 12.67 36.13
C SER A 452 -34.31 11.15 36.18
N SER A 453 -33.72 10.57 37.22
CA SER A 453 -34.18 9.33 37.89
C SER A 453 -34.42 8.08 37.03
N ALA A 454 -33.32 7.39 36.66
CA ALA A 454 -33.37 5.97 36.31
C ALA A 454 -32.22 5.21 37.01
N THR A 455 -32.54 4.15 37.74
CA THR A 455 -31.55 3.30 38.42
C THR A 455 -30.89 2.31 37.46
N GLY A 456 -29.56 2.23 37.47
CA GLY A 456 -28.84 1.03 37.02
C GLY A 456 -28.58 0.86 35.52
N THR A 457 -28.42 1.93 34.75
CA THR A 457 -28.01 1.81 33.34
C THR A 457 -26.53 1.42 33.21
N SER A 458 -26.27 0.15 32.89
CA SER A 458 -24.92 -0.35 32.61
C SER A 458 -24.32 0.32 31.37
N SER A 459 -23.16 0.97 31.50
CA SER A 459 -22.40 1.46 30.34
C SER A 459 -22.01 0.29 29.44
N PHE A 460 -22.35 0.36 28.15
CA PHE A 460 -22.13 -0.72 27.20
C PHE A 460 -20.64 -1.08 27.10
N TYR A 461 -20.34 -2.38 27.12
CA TYR A 461 -19.02 -2.95 27.35
C TYR A 461 -17.87 -2.29 26.56
N PHE A 462 -18.10 -1.96 25.28
CA PHE A 462 -17.11 -1.38 24.38
C PHE A 462 -16.91 0.14 24.53
N TYR A 463 -17.54 0.79 25.51
CA TYR A 463 -17.22 2.16 25.92
C TYR A 463 -16.40 2.23 27.22
N ASN A 464 -16.23 1.11 27.93
CA ASN A 464 -15.35 1.03 29.09
C ASN A 464 -13.98 0.48 28.68
N SER A 465 -12.97 1.35 28.59
CA SER A 465 -11.61 0.99 28.16
C SER A 465 -10.95 -0.08 29.04
N ALA A 466 -11.24 -0.12 30.34
CA ALA A 466 -10.77 -1.17 31.24
C ALA A 466 -11.48 -2.51 30.99
N SER A 467 -12.79 -2.49 30.71
CA SER A 467 -13.53 -3.69 30.27
C SER A 467 -13.02 -4.23 28.93
N ILE A 468 -12.67 -3.35 27.99
CA ILE A 468 -12.03 -3.74 26.71
C ILE A 468 -10.65 -4.36 26.95
N ALA A 469 -9.83 -3.78 27.84
CA ALA A 469 -8.51 -4.34 28.18
C ALA A 469 -8.61 -5.72 28.86
N ASN A 470 -9.51 -5.86 29.84
CA ASN A 470 -9.83 -7.13 30.50
C ASN A 470 -10.42 -8.16 29.50
N GLY A 471 -11.21 -7.68 28.54
CA GLY A 471 -11.73 -8.45 27.41
C GLY A 471 -10.64 -8.96 26.49
N TYR A 472 -9.71 -8.09 26.08
CA TYR A 472 -8.56 -8.42 25.24
C TYR A 472 -7.61 -9.42 25.92
N ALA A 473 -7.31 -9.23 27.21
CA ALA A 473 -6.53 -10.16 28.00
C ALA A 473 -7.23 -11.53 28.15
N SER A 474 -8.54 -11.55 28.43
CA SER A 474 -9.33 -12.77 28.52
C SER A 474 -9.51 -13.47 27.17
N PHE A 475 -9.63 -12.70 26.09
CA PHE A 475 -9.63 -13.20 24.71
C PHE A 475 -8.31 -13.89 24.39
N LYS A 476 -7.16 -13.27 24.68
CA LYS A 476 -5.85 -13.92 24.51
C LYS A 476 -5.71 -15.18 25.35
N ARG A 477 -6.22 -15.18 26.57
CA ARG A 477 -6.19 -16.32 27.51
C ARG A 477 -7.01 -17.52 27.01
N VAL A 478 -8.16 -17.30 26.38
CA VAL A 478 -9.04 -18.38 25.87
C VAL A 478 -8.71 -18.78 24.42
N TRP A 479 -8.29 -17.83 23.58
CA TRP A 479 -8.16 -18.03 22.12
C TRP A 479 -6.73 -17.84 21.57
N GLY A 480 -5.80 -17.25 22.34
CA GLY A 480 -4.46 -16.89 21.88
C GLY A 480 -4.41 -15.59 21.05
N ASN A 481 -3.24 -15.30 20.46
CA ASN A 481 -3.08 -14.22 19.48
C ASN A 481 -3.81 -14.60 18.16
N ARG A 482 -5.07 -14.19 17.99
CA ARG A 482 -5.80 -14.34 16.71
C ARG A 482 -5.60 -13.13 15.82
N LYS A 483 -5.50 -13.36 14.50
CA LYS A 483 -5.58 -12.32 13.47
C LYS A 483 -7.03 -11.84 13.36
N LEU A 484 -7.23 -10.59 12.92
CA LEU A 484 -8.55 -10.11 12.51
C LEU A 484 -8.92 -10.75 11.16
N GLU A 485 -9.82 -11.72 11.19
CA GLU A 485 -10.32 -12.46 10.03
C GLU A 485 -11.75 -12.99 10.28
N ASP A 486 -12.51 -13.20 9.21
CA ASP A 486 -13.87 -13.74 9.30
C ASP A 486 -13.86 -15.16 9.84
N ASN A 487 -14.88 -15.50 10.64
CA ASN A 487 -15.05 -16.82 11.26
C ASN A 487 -13.93 -17.27 12.22
N TRP A 488 -13.11 -16.36 12.76
CA TRP A 488 -11.99 -16.67 13.68
C TRP A 488 -12.30 -17.60 14.87
N ARG A 489 -13.56 -17.68 15.34
CA ARG A 489 -14.02 -18.63 16.38
C ARG A 489 -14.08 -20.09 15.91
N ARG A 490 -14.08 -20.33 14.60
CA ARG A 490 -14.29 -21.64 13.97
C ARG A 490 -13.07 -22.14 13.17
N SER A 491 -12.03 -21.32 12.98
CA SER A 491 -10.79 -21.71 12.30
C SER A 491 -9.90 -22.60 13.18
N ARG A 492 -10.23 -23.90 13.23
CA ARG A 492 -9.33 -24.95 13.74
C ARG A 492 -8.13 -25.15 12.80
N HIS A 493 -7.14 -24.27 12.89
CA HIS A 493 -5.79 -24.52 12.40
C HIS A 493 -4.76 -24.36 13.52
N ILE A 494 -3.74 -25.21 13.46
CA ILE A 494 -2.75 -25.42 14.52
C ILE A 494 -1.72 -24.29 14.45
N SER A 495 -1.64 -23.50 15.52
CA SER A 495 -0.51 -22.61 15.76
C SER A 495 0.65 -23.45 16.30
N GLY A 496 1.59 -23.82 15.44
CA GLY A 496 2.83 -24.47 15.84
C GLY A 496 3.76 -23.48 16.55
N ASP A 497 3.53 -23.27 17.84
CA ASP A 497 4.56 -23.28 18.89
C ASP A 497 3.92 -22.99 20.25
N ALA A 498 3.58 -24.06 20.97
CA ALA A 498 3.20 -24.05 22.37
C ALA A 498 3.73 -25.33 23.01
N VAL A 499 4.82 -25.22 23.77
CA VAL A 499 5.39 -26.35 24.53
C VAL A 499 4.39 -26.79 25.59
N ALA A 500 4.33 -28.10 25.87
CA ALA A 500 3.22 -28.71 26.61
C ALA A 500 2.95 -28.09 27.99
N ALA A 501 1.71 -27.63 28.18
CA ALA A 501 1.12 -27.37 29.48
C ALA A 501 -0.14 -28.24 29.65
N THR A 502 -0.20 -29.02 30.73
CA THR A 502 -1.22 -30.05 30.96
C THR A 502 -2.62 -29.43 31.15
N PRO A 503 -3.69 -30.01 30.59
CA PRO A 503 -5.04 -29.46 30.72
C PRO A 503 -5.65 -29.72 32.11
N THR A 504 -5.49 -28.78 33.03
CA THR A 504 -6.27 -28.75 34.28
C THR A 504 -7.71 -28.34 33.96
N GLN A 505 -8.67 -29.23 34.24
CA GLN A 505 -10.10 -28.93 34.11
C GLN A 505 -10.53 -27.84 35.10
N PHE A 506 -11.26 -26.81 34.66
CA PHE A 506 -12.23 -26.09 35.51
C PHE A 506 -13.42 -25.55 34.69
N GLN A 507 -14.46 -25.15 35.42
CA GLN A 507 -15.85 -25.07 34.96
C GLN A 507 -16.14 -23.93 33.96
N ASN A 508 -17.26 -24.08 33.24
CA ASN A 508 -17.88 -22.98 32.49
C ASN A 508 -18.29 -21.87 33.47
N ALA A 509 -17.71 -20.67 33.32
CA ALA A 509 -18.25 -19.44 33.90
C ALA A 509 -19.23 -18.81 32.90
N ASP A 510 -20.36 -18.31 33.40
CA ASP A 510 -21.42 -17.69 32.60
C ASP A 510 -20.94 -16.32 32.04
N PRO A 511 -21.06 -16.05 30.71
CA PRO A 511 -20.73 -14.76 30.14
C PRO A 511 -21.51 -13.56 30.72
N ASP A 512 -22.73 -13.77 31.23
CA ASP A 512 -23.59 -12.72 31.78
C ASP A 512 -23.50 -12.60 33.32
N ALA A 513 -22.54 -13.31 33.95
CA ALA A 513 -22.25 -13.13 35.36
C ALA A 513 -21.72 -11.71 35.65
N VAL A 514 -22.52 -10.90 36.34
CA VAL A 514 -22.17 -9.51 36.72
C VAL A 514 -20.86 -9.50 37.50
N ALA A 515 -19.83 -8.92 36.90
CA ALA A 515 -18.51 -8.82 37.50
C ALA A 515 -18.53 -7.89 38.73
N THR A 516 -18.58 -8.48 39.92
CA THR A 516 -18.22 -7.78 41.17
C THR A 516 -16.83 -7.16 41.03
N PRO A 517 -16.55 -5.97 41.62
CA PRO A 517 -15.27 -5.28 41.42
C PRO A 517 -14.06 -6.05 42.01
N ALA A 518 -13.47 -6.94 41.21
CA ALA A 518 -12.22 -7.59 41.54
C ALA A 518 -11.09 -6.55 41.56
N ASN A 519 -10.27 -6.55 42.60
CA ASN A 519 -9.21 -5.57 42.81
C ASN A 519 -8.30 -5.41 41.59
N SER A 520 -8.18 -4.17 41.10
CA SER A 520 -7.28 -3.77 40.00
C SER A 520 -5.83 -4.22 40.21
N LYS A 521 -5.39 -4.29 41.48
CA LYS A 521 -4.10 -4.85 41.91
C LYS A 521 -3.75 -6.19 41.23
N THR A 522 -4.74 -7.06 41.04
CA THR A 522 -4.53 -8.40 40.45
C THR A 522 -4.09 -8.38 38.99
N VAL A 523 -4.46 -7.35 38.22
CA VAL A 523 -4.05 -7.20 36.81
C VAL A 523 -2.63 -6.64 36.72
N ASP A 524 -2.31 -5.66 37.57
CA ASP A 524 -0.95 -5.13 37.71
C ASP A 524 0.01 -6.26 38.08
N GLU A 525 -0.26 -7.02 39.14
CA GLU A 525 0.55 -8.16 39.61
C GLU A 525 0.80 -9.21 38.52
N ILE A 526 -0.20 -9.53 37.69
CA ILE A 526 -0.03 -10.47 36.57
C ILE A 526 0.87 -9.87 35.47
N SER A 527 0.70 -8.60 35.14
CA SER A 527 1.55 -7.93 34.14
C SER A 527 3.01 -7.80 34.60
N SER A 528 3.23 -7.44 35.87
CA SER A 528 4.55 -7.33 36.51
C SER A 528 5.27 -8.68 36.52
N ASN A 529 4.56 -9.76 36.86
CA ASN A 529 5.13 -11.11 36.86
C ASN A 529 5.48 -11.60 35.45
N ASN A 530 4.64 -11.34 34.44
CA ASN A 530 4.96 -11.69 33.05
C ASN A 530 6.23 -10.97 32.55
N TYR A 531 6.37 -9.68 32.83
CA TYR A 531 7.58 -8.91 32.48
C TYR A 531 8.83 -9.41 33.25
N LYS A 532 8.68 -9.78 34.53
CA LYS A 532 9.75 -10.41 35.33
C LYS A 532 10.21 -11.74 34.70
N GLN A 533 9.27 -12.58 34.26
CA GLN A 533 9.56 -13.85 33.58
C GLN A 533 10.21 -13.68 32.20
N GLU A 534 9.75 -12.71 31.40
CA GLU A 534 10.32 -12.38 30.09
C GLU A 534 11.80 -11.99 30.21
N LEU A 535 12.14 -11.14 31.18
CA LEU A 535 13.53 -10.79 31.47
C LEU A 535 14.36 -12.03 31.86
N LEU A 536 13.87 -12.81 32.83
CA LEU A 536 14.59 -13.97 33.39
C LEU A 536 14.90 -15.07 32.35
N GLN A 537 13.95 -15.41 31.46
CA GLN A 537 14.16 -16.45 30.46
C GLN A 537 15.23 -16.07 29.41
N ASN A 538 15.28 -14.78 29.04
CA ASN A 538 16.13 -14.28 27.97
C ASN A 538 17.56 -13.90 28.43
N LEU A 539 17.88 -13.97 29.73
CA LEU A 539 19.21 -13.62 30.24
C LEU A 539 20.34 -14.44 29.57
N PRO A 540 21.38 -13.78 29.00
CA PRO A 540 22.51 -14.44 28.36
C PRO A 540 23.58 -14.92 29.37
N LEU A 541 23.18 -15.81 30.28
CA LEU A 541 24.04 -16.32 31.37
C LEU A 541 25.11 -17.34 30.94
N THR A 542 25.10 -17.80 29.69
CA THR A 542 26.10 -18.75 29.16
C THR A 542 26.85 -18.12 27.98
N PRO A 543 28.12 -18.52 27.71
CA PRO A 543 28.88 -17.99 26.57
C PRO A 543 28.14 -18.12 25.23
N GLN A 544 27.41 -19.22 25.02
CA GLN A 544 26.61 -19.44 23.81
C GLN A 544 25.41 -18.48 23.71
N LYS A 545 24.67 -18.24 24.80
CA LYS A 545 23.58 -17.25 24.80
C LYS A 545 24.12 -15.83 24.65
N LEU A 546 25.29 -15.53 25.23
CA LEU A 546 25.96 -14.24 25.09
C LEU A 546 26.43 -13.99 23.66
N ASP A 547 26.95 -15.01 22.97
CA ASP A 547 27.28 -14.92 21.56
C ASP A 547 26.03 -14.69 20.69
N GLN A 548 24.93 -15.42 20.93
CA GLN A 548 23.65 -15.17 20.26
C GLN A 548 23.12 -13.74 20.48
N SER A 549 23.22 -13.23 21.71
CA SER A 549 22.88 -11.83 22.05
C SER A 549 23.76 -10.84 21.29
N ASN A 550 25.08 -11.08 21.26
CA ASN A 550 26.04 -10.29 20.50
C ASN A 550 25.76 -10.31 18.99
N GLN A 551 25.39 -11.46 18.41
CA GLN A 551 25.01 -11.56 17.00
C GLN A 551 23.74 -10.73 16.70
N ARG A 552 22.74 -10.72 17.59
CA ARG A 552 21.52 -9.88 17.41
C ARG A 552 21.86 -8.38 17.45
N VAL A 553 22.71 -7.95 18.38
CA VAL A 553 23.20 -6.56 18.46
C VAL A 553 24.07 -6.19 17.25
N TYR A 554 24.99 -7.06 16.84
CA TYR A 554 25.85 -6.88 15.67
C TYR A 554 25.04 -6.68 14.38
N ASN A 555 24.07 -7.57 14.14
CA ASN A 555 23.17 -7.47 12.98
C ASN A 555 22.35 -6.18 13.04
N ALA A 556 21.88 -5.76 14.22
CA ALA A 556 21.15 -4.51 14.39
C ALA A 556 22.01 -3.27 14.09
N TYR A 557 23.26 -3.19 14.56
CA TYR A 557 24.18 -2.10 14.19
C TYR A 557 24.52 -2.12 12.69
N THR A 558 24.67 -3.30 12.10
CA THR A 558 24.93 -3.46 10.66
C THR A 558 23.75 -2.94 9.83
N ASP A 559 22.52 -3.32 10.18
CA ASP A 559 21.30 -2.82 9.55
C ASP A 559 21.18 -1.30 9.70
N ILE A 560 21.46 -0.75 10.89
CA ILE A 560 21.43 0.70 11.16
C ILE A 560 22.45 1.45 10.30
N ALA A 561 23.71 1.00 10.26
CA ALA A 561 24.78 1.69 9.53
C ALA A 561 24.58 1.64 8.01
N ASN A 562 24.05 0.53 7.47
CA ASN A 562 23.61 0.47 6.07
C ASN A 562 22.39 1.38 5.84
N PHE A 563 21.39 1.38 6.73
CA PHE A 563 20.17 2.18 6.59
C PHE A 563 20.45 3.70 6.61
N TYR A 564 21.35 4.18 7.49
CA TYR A 564 21.80 5.56 7.46
C TYR A 564 22.47 5.93 6.13
N ARG A 565 23.37 5.06 5.61
CA ARG A 565 24.07 5.28 4.33
C ARG A 565 23.12 5.25 3.13
N ASP A 566 22.26 4.24 3.04
CA ASP A 566 21.55 3.87 1.80
C ASP A 566 20.12 4.42 1.72
N ILE A 567 19.49 4.72 2.86
CA ILE A 567 18.05 5.10 2.92
C ILE A 567 17.83 6.51 3.47
N LEU A 568 18.68 6.99 4.38
CA LEU A 568 18.59 8.37 4.92
C LEU A 568 19.64 9.34 4.37
N ASP A 569 20.70 8.84 3.71
CA ASP A 569 21.92 9.58 3.33
C ASP A 569 22.57 10.35 4.50
N ASP A 570 22.37 9.86 5.73
CA ASP A 570 22.94 10.47 6.94
C ASP A 570 24.36 9.93 7.17
N LYS A 571 25.30 10.52 6.45
CA LYS A 571 26.70 10.08 6.43
C LYS A 571 27.37 10.19 7.80
N LYS A 572 26.93 11.12 8.68
CA LYS A 572 27.45 11.24 10.04
C LYS A 572 27.01 10.04 10.89
N GLU A 573 25.70 9.80 10.96
CA GLU A 573 25.17 8.71 11.80
C GLU A 573 25.59 7.32 11.25
N ALA A 574 25.77 7.19 9.93
CA ALA A 574 26.36 6.00 9.32
C ALA A 574 27.80 5.74 9.80
N ILE A 575 28.66 6.78 9.81
CA ILE A 575 30.03 6.69 10.32
C ILE A 575 30.04 6.29 11.79
N GLU A 576 29.22 6.93 12.62
CA GLU A 576 29.15 6.68 14.07
C GLU A 576 28.67 5.24 14.38
N ALA A 577 27.68 4.73 13.63
CA ALA A 577 27.22 3.35 13.74
C ALA A 577 28.28 2.32 13.31
N TYR A 578 29.00 2.55 12.20
CA TYR A 578 30.11 1.68 11.78
C TYR A 578 31.29 1.71 12.77
N GLN A 579 31.63 2.86 13.34
CA GLN A 579 32.68 2.96 14.36
C GLN A 579 32.28 2.27 15.67
N THR A 580 31.01 2.39 16.08
CA THR A 580 30.48 1.67 17.24
C THR A 580 30.58 0.15 17.04
N LEU A 581 30.22 -0.34 15.85
CA LEU A 581 30.35 -1.75 15.47
C LEU A 581 31.81 -2.24 15.54
N LEU A 582 32.77 -1.49 14.99
CA LEU A 582 34.20 -1.85 15.06
C LEU A 582 34.77 -1.88 16.48
N THR A 583 34.40 -0.91 17.31
CA THR A 583 34.85 -0.81 18.71
C THR A 583 34.23 -1.91 19.57
N ARG A 584 32.95 -2.25 19.34
CA ARG A 584 32.23 -3.28 20.11
C ARG A 584 32.55 -4.71 19.66
N TYR A 585 32.89 -4.90 18.38
CA TYR A 585 33.17 -6.22 17.79
C TYR A 585 34.57 -6.25 17.15
N PRO A 586 35.65 -6.15 17.95
CA PRO A 586 37.03 -6.04 17.46
C PRO A 586 37.56 -7.30 16.76
N ASN A 587 36.78 -8.39 16.67
CA ASN A 587 37.10 -9.63 15.95
C ASN A 587 36.12 -9.94 14.79
N ASP A 588 35.33 -8.96 14.33
CA ASP A 588 34.36 -9.14 13.24
C ASP A 588 35.01 -9.63 11.91
N PRO A 589 34.54 -10.74 11.31
CA PRO A 589 35.00 -11.19 9.99
C PRO A 589 34.62 -10.24 8.83
N ASN A 590 33.58 -9.39 8.97
CA ASN A 590 33.13 -8.45 7.94
C ASN A 590 33.86 -7.10 7.99
N LYS A 591 34.87 -6.92 8.86
CA LYS A 591 35.76 -5.74 8.89
C LYS A 591 36.15 -5.18 7.52
N PRO A 592 36.47 -5.99 6.47
CA PRO A 592 36.79 -5.46 5.15
C PRO A 592 35.67 -4.58 4.54
N ALA A 593 34.41 -5.01 4.69
CA ALA A 593 33.24 -4.27 4.20
C ALA A 593 32.99 -2.99 5.01
N VAL A 594 33.24 -3.04 6.32
CA VAL A 594 33.09 -1.91 7.23
C VAL A 594 34.19 -0.86 7.01
N PHE A 595 35.45 -1.28 6.86
CA PHE A 595 36.57 -0.40 6.50
C PHE A 595 36.36 0.24 5.13
N TYR A 596 35.87 -0.50 4.13
CA TYR A 596 35.53 0.05 2.82
C TYR A 596 34.40 1.08 2.89
N SER A 597 33.36 0.79 3.69
CA SER A 597 32.23 1.72 3.91
C SER A 597 32.70 3.01 4.61
N LEU A 598 33.54 2.89 5.63
CA LEU A 598 34.11 4.05 6.34
C LEU A 598 35.09 4.84 5.46
N TYR A 599 35.93 4.18 4.66
CA TYR A 599 36.77 4.84 3.65
C TYR A 599 35.93 5.71 2.71
N ARG A 600 34.89 5.13 2.11
CA ARG A 600 33.98 5.86 1.21
C ARG A 600 33.25 7.00 1.91
N LEU A 601 32.64 6.75 3.07
CA LEU A 601 31.91 7.76 3.82
C LEU A 601 32.82 8.93 4.21
N TYR A 602 34.02 8.67 4.73
CA TYR A 602 34.96 9.74 5.08
C TYR A 602 35.49 10.51 3.86
N PHE A 603 35.74 9.83 2.73
CA PHE A 603 36.09 10.47 1.46
C PHE A 603 34.98 11.41 0.97
N GLU A 604 33.73 10.94 0.98
CA GLU A 604 32.55 11.71 0.57
C GLU A 604 32.23 12.88 1.53
N THR A 605 32.62 12.79 2.81
CA THR A 605 32.56 13.92 3.76
C THR A 605 33.82 14.81 3.78
N GLY A 606 34.76 14.60 2.85
CA GLY A 606 35.99 15.41 2.72
C GLY A 606 37.08 15.17 3.78
N ASN A 607 36.94 14.17 4.64
CA ASN A 607 37.93 13.84 5.67
C ASN A 607 38.98 12.86 5.13
N ALA A 608 39.87 13.37 4.27
CA ALA A 608 40.90 12.57 3.61
C ALA A 608 41.78 11.77 4.58
N VAL A 609 42.14 12.34 5.74
CA VAL A 609 42.98 11.67 6.75
C VAL A 609 42.33 10.41 7.28
N ARG A 610 41.03 10.46 7.62
CA ARG A 610 40.28 9.26 8.04
C ARG A 610 40.00 8.31 6.89
N ALA A 611 39.75 8.83 5.69
CA ALA A 611 39.57 7.99 4.50
C ALA A 611 40.81 7.12 4.22
N ASP A 612 41.99 7.73 4.17
CA ASP A 612 43.26 7.02 3.98
C ASP A 612 43.61 6.12 5.18
N GLU A 613 43.21 6.46 6.41
CA GLU A 613 43.36 5.56 7.57
C GLU A 613 42.65 4.21 7.33
N TYR A 614 41.35 4.23 6.99
CA TYR A 614 40.59 2.99 6.78
C TYR A 614 40.99 2.25 5.49
N LYS A 615 41.33 2.99 4.42
CA LYS A 615 41.89 2.44 3.19
C LYS A 615 43.22 1.72 3.44
N ASN A 616 44.15 2.31 4.19
CA ASN A 616 45.44 1.71 4.46
C ASN A 616 45.32 0.48 5.38
N ARG A 617 44.43 0.50 6.38
CA ARG A 617 44.06 -0.70 7.17
C ARG A 617 43.51 -1.82 6.27
N LEU A 618 42.60 -1.49 5.35
CA LEU A 618 41.99 -2.44 4.41
C LEU A 618 43.01 -3.05 3.45
N LEU A 619 43.89 -2.24 2.87
CA LEU A 619 44.94 -2.69 1.94
C LEU A 619 46.05 -3.50 2.64
N LYS A 620 46.41 -3.16 3.89
CA LYS A 620 47.45 -3.86 4.65
C LYS A 620 46.94 -5.17 5.25
N ASP A 621 45.85 -5.11 6.00
CA ASP A 621 45.41 -6.22 6.84
C ASP A 621 44.49 -7.21 6.07
N TYR A 622 43.95 -6.78 4.92
CA TYR A 622 42.96 -7.53 4.12
C TYR A 622 43.18 -7.41 2.60
N ALA A 623 44.43 -7.38 2.14
CA ALA A 623 44.83 -7.22 0.73
C ALA A 623 44.11 -8.15 -0.28
N SER A 624 43.75 -9.37 0.15
CA SER A 624 43.05 -10.37 -0.66
C SER A 624 41.53 -10.21 -0.68
N SER A 625 40.97 -9.26 0.07
CA SER A 625 39.53 -9.00 0.10
C SER A 625 39.06 -8.29 -1.17
N ILE A 626 37.82 -8.56 -1.60
CA ILE A 626 37.25 -7.95 -2.82
C ILE A 626 37.26 -6.41 -2.74
N TYR A 627 37.12 -5.84 -1.54
CA TYR A 627 37.14 -4.41 -1.28
C TYR A 627 38.53 -3.78 -1.41
N ALA A 628 39.58 -4.49 -0.98
CA ALA A 628 40.97 -4.06 -1.21
C ALA A 628 41.30 -4.08 -2.70
N GLN A 629 40.88 -5.13 -3.41
CA GLN A 629 41.08 -5.29 -4.84
C GLN A 629 40.38 -4.18 -5.66
N VAL A 630 39.14 -3.81 -5.31
CA VAL A 630 38.39 -2.69 -5.91
C VAL A 630 39.02 -1.31 -5.65
N ILE A 631 39.81 -1.15 -4.58
CA ILE A 631 40.60 0.08 -4.35
C ILE A 631 41.86 0.11 -5.24
N THR A 632 42.50 -1.04 -5.48
CA THR A 632 43.70 -1.13 -6.33
C THR A 632 43.39 -1.16 -7.84
N ASP A 633 42.19 -1.62 -8.22
CA ASP A 633 41.74 -1.77 -9.61
C ASP A 633 40.26 -1.36 -9.71
N PRO A 634 39.95 -0.16 -10.24
CA PRO A 634 38.57 0.30 -10.41
C PRO A 634 37.72 -0.57 -11.35
N ASP A 635 38.34 -1.29 -12.30
CA ASP A 635 37.66 -2.23 -13.19
C ASP A 635 37.49 -3.63 -12.56
N TYR A 636 37.98 -3.86 -11.33
CA TYR A 636 38.01 -5.21 -10.72
C TYR A 636 36.62 -5.85 -10.63
N SER A 637 35.60 -5.08 -10.20
CA SER A 637 34.21 -5.56 -10.13
C SER A 637 33.73 -6.05 -11.50
N LYS A 638 34.00 -5.28 -12.56
CA LYS A 638 33.64 -5.62 -13.92
C LYS A 638 34.40 -6.85 -14.44
N ARG A 639 35.70 -6.98 -14.13
CA ARG A 639 36.48 -8.19 -14.41
C ARG A 639 35.96 -9.42 -13.67
N ILE A 640 35.47 -9.27 -12.44
CA ILE A 640 34.80 -10.34 -11.68
C ILE A 640 33.49 -10.74 -12.37
N ASP A 641 32.65 -9.77 -12.75
CA ASP A 641 31.39 -10.01 -13.44
C ASP A 641 31.58 -10.69 -14.81
N ASP A 642 32.52 -10.21 -15.62
CA ASP A 642 32.88 -10.80 -16.92
C ASP A 642 33.42 -12.24 -16.76
N ARG A 643 34.28 -12.48 -15.76
CA ARG A 643 34.82 -13.82 -15.45
C ARG A 643 33.72 -14.76 -14.96
N ASP A 644 32.83 -14.29 -14.10
CA ASP A 644 31.71 -15.08 -13.57
C ASP A 644 30.64 -15.34 -14.65
N ALA A 645 30.45 -14.42 -15.62
CA ALA A 645 29.66 -14.63 -16.83
C ALA A 645 30.29 -15.71 -17.76
N GLY A 646 31.61 -15.67 -17.96
CA GLY A 646 32.34 -16.72 -18.65
C GLY A 646 32.23 -18.08 -17.96
N PHE A 647 32.31 -18.12 -16.63
CA PHE A 647 32.15 -19.35 -15.85
C PHE A 647 30.71 -19.88 -15.84
N ASN A 648 29.71 -19.00 -15.87
CA ASN A 648 28.30 -19.38 -16.08
C ASN A 648 28.12 -20.18 -17.38
N LEU A 649 28.73 -19.72 -18.48
CA LEU A 649 28.68 -20.43 -19.76
C LEU A 649 29.33 -21.83 -19.67
N LEU A 650 30.49 -21.95 -19.01
CA LEU A 650 31.17 -23.23 -18.80
C LEU A 650 30.36 -24.19 -17.93
N TYR A 651 29.69 -23.70 -16.88
CA TYR A 651 28.78 -24.52 -16.06
C TYR A 651 27.57 -24.97 -16.87
N ASN A 652 26.98 -24.10 -17.69
CA ASN A 652 25.84 -24.44 -18.53
C ASN A 652 26.20 -25.53 -19.56
N GLN A 653 27.43 -25.55 -20.08
CA GLN A 653 27.91 -26.66 -20.93
C GLN A 653 27.93 -28.01 -20.18
N VAL A 654 28.39 -28.04 -18.92
CA VAL A 654 28.37 -29.27 -18.08
C VAL A 654 26.93 -29.71 -17.80
N TYR A 655 26.05 -28.75 -17.47
CA TYR A 655 24.65 -29.05 -17.22
C TYR A 655 23.91 -29.56 -18.46
N ASP A 656 24.19 -29.00 -19.65
CA ASP A 656 23.60 -29.45 -20.91
C ASP A 656 24.06 -30.86 -21.31
N LEU A 657 25.28 -31.27 -20.94
CA LEU A 657 25.73 -32.66 -21.09
C LEU A 657 24.97 -33.58 -20.13
N TYR A 658 24.75 -33.16 -18.89
CA TYR A 658 23.98 -33.92 -17.88
C TYR A 658 22.50 -34.06 -18.29
N ALA A 659 21.86 -32.98 -18.73
CA ALA A 659 20.49 -32.99 -19.24
C ALA A 659 20.32 -33.86 -20.49
N LYS A 660 21.39 -34.08 -21.27
CA LYS A 660 21.46 -34.99 -22.42
C LYS A 660 21.96 -36.40 -22.04
N ARG A 661 22.05 -36.72 -20.74
CA ARG A 661 22.47 -38.02 -20.18
C ARG A 661 23.88 -38.47 -20.59
N LYS A 662 24.73 -37.52 -20.99
CA LYS A 662 26.12 -37.78 -21.42
C LYS A 662 27.06 -37.87 -20.22
N TYR A 663 26.78 -38.79 -19.29
CA TYR A 663 27.41 -38.85 -17.97
C TYR A 663 28.95 -38.91 -18.03
N ALA A 664 29.53 -39.64 -18.99
CA ALA A 664 30.98 -39.65 -19.21
C ALA A 664 31.56 -38.27 -19.60
N ASP A 665 30.88 -37.53 -20.47
CA ASP A 665 31.27 -36.17 -20.88
C ASP A 665 31.14 -35.19 -19.69
N VAL A 666 30.12 -35.35 -18.85
CA VAL A 666 29.92 -34.56 -17.62
C VAL A 666 31.09 -34.74 -16.66
N ILE A 667 31.47 -35.99 -16.38
CA ILE A 667 32.59 -36.32 -15.47
C ILE A 667 33.88 -35.68 -15.99
N ASN A 668 34.25 -35.96 -17.26
CA ASN A 668 35.46 -35.43 -17.89
C ASN A 668 35.51 -33.89 -17.89
N LYS A 669 34.39 -33.22 -18.22
CA LYS A 669 34.33 -31.75 -18.26
C LYS A 669 34.31 -31.14 -16.86
N ALA A 670 33.65 -31.77 -15.88
CA ALA A 670 33.66 -31.34 -14.50
C ALA A 670 35.06 -31.46 -13.87
N ASP A 671 35.75 -32.60 -14.05
CA ASP A 671 37.13 -32.78 -13.56
C ASP A 671 38.12 -31.80 -14.21
N SER A 672 37.95 -31.51 -15.51
CA SER A 672 38.71 -30.46 -16.19
C SER A 672 38.49 -29.08 -15.54
N LEU A 673 37.23 -28.66 -15.34
CA LEU A 673 36.91 -27.36 -14.75
C LEU A 673 37.30 -27.27 -13.27
N LEU A 674 37.18 -28.35 -12.49
CA LEU A 674 37.59 -28.40 -11.09
C LEU A 674 39.12 -28.36 -10.92
N ARG A 675 39.88 -28.86 -11.90
CA ARG A 675 41.34 -28.76 -11.93
C ARG A 675 41.84 -27.36 -12.27
N VAL A 676 41.17 -26.67 -13.21
CA VAL A 676 41.55 -25.30 -13.64
C VAL A 676 41.02 -24.24 -12.66
N TYR A 677 39.87 -24.47 -12.03
CA TYR A 677 39.19 -23.52 -11.15
C TYR A 677 38.78 -24.14 -9.80
N PRO A 678 39.72 -24.67 -8.99
CA PRO A 678 39.42 -25.42 -7.76
C PRO A 678 38.67 -24.60 -6.70
N GLY A 679 38.85 -23.28 -6.68
CA GLY A 679 38.16 -22.33 -5.81
C GLY A 679 36.89 -21.68 -6.41
N SER A 680 36.33 -22.24 -7.49
CA SER A 680 35.12 -21.67 -8.13
C SER A 680 33.92 -21.65 -7.18
N LYS A 681 33.09 -20.59 -7.26
CA LYS A 681 31.80 -20.49 -6.55
C LYS A 681 30.80 -21.59 -6.91
N PHE A 682 31.04 -22.36 -7.98
CA PHE A 682 30.23 -23.53 -8.36
C PHE A 682 30.96 -24.86 -8.10
N ALA A 683 32.08 -24.89 -7.36
CA ALA A 683 32.85 -26.11 -7.16
C ALA A 683 32.02 -27.22 -6.51
N ALA A 684 31.27 -26.94 -5.43
CA ALA A 684 30.36 -27.92 -4.82
C ALA A 684 29.31 -28.45 -5.82
N GLN A 685 28.76 -27.57 -6.65
CA GLN A 685 27.74 -27.91 -7.67
C GLN A 685 28.33 -28.76 -8.81
N LEU A 686 29.58 -28.51 -9.23
CA LEU A 686 30.30 -29.31 -10.22
C LEU A 686 30.69 -30.68 -9.67
N ASN A 687 31.17 -30.77 -8.42
CA ASN A 687 31.41 -32.06 -7.77
C ASN A 687 30.09 -32.85 -7.64
N TYR A 688 28.97 -32.18 -7.34
CA TYR A 688 27.64 -32.81 -7.29
C TYR A 688 27.17 -33.32 -8.67
N LEU A 689 27.26 -32.52 -9.74
CA LEU A 689 26.93 -32.96 -11.11
C LEU A 689 27.80 -34.13 -11.57
N ARG A 690 29.08 -34.15 -11.17
CA ARG A 690 30.01 -35.26 -11.39
C ARG A 690 29.58 -36.51 -10.62
N ALA A 691 29.29 -36.39 -9.32
CA ALA A 691 28.91 -37.52 -8.47
C ALA A 691 27.60 -38.19 -8.91
N ILE A 692 26.57 -37.40 -9.24
CA ILE A 692 25.34 -37.98 -9.80
C ILE A 692 25.55 -38.58 -11.21
N SER A 693 26.58 -38.15 -11.95
CA SER A 693 26.95 -38.80 -13.21
C SER A 693 27.73 -40.11 -12.99
N ASN A 694 28.50 -40.21 -11.90
CA ASN A 694 29.10 -41.48 -11.45
C ASN A 694 28.04 -42.44 -10.90
N GLY A 695 27.01 -41.96 -10.20
CA GLY A 695 25.93 -42.80 -9.67
C GLY A 695 25.15 -43.60 -10.73
N HIS A 696 25.12 -43.13 -11.99
CA HIS A 696 24.59 -43.87 -13.15
C HIS A 696 25.55 -44.93 -13.72
N LYS A 697 26.71 -45.15 -13.08
CA LYS A 697 27.80 -46.05 -13.52
C LYS A 697 28.45 -46.84 -12.38
N GLU A 698 28.17 -46.49 -11.13
CA GLU A 698 28.76 -47.06 -9.92
C GLU A 698 27.68 -47.62 -8.99
N LYS A 699 28.08 -48.55 -8.11
CA LYS A 699 27.20 -49.14 -7.10
C LYS A 699 26.95 -48.18 -5.92
N PHE A 700 25.99 -48.56 -5.07
CA PHE A 700 25.54 -47.79 -3.91
C PHE A 700 26.69 -47.25 -3.02
N ASP A 701 27.58 -48.12 -2.53
CA ASP A 701 28.58 -47.71 -1.53
C ASP A 701 29.66 -46.75 -2.06
N PRO A 702 30.23 -46.91 -3.27
CA PRO A 702 31.05 -45.89 -3.91
C PRO A 702 30.34 -44.54 -4.06
N PHE A 703 29.14 -44.52 -4.65
CA PHE A 703 28.36 -43.29 -4.86
C PHE A 703 28.01 -42.58 -3.54
N ARG A 704 27.57 -43.34 -2.52
CA ARG A 704 27.32 -42.85 -1.15
C ARG A 704 28.59 -42.23 -0.54
N SER A 705 29.74 -42.85 -0.75
CA SER A 705 31.03 -42.36 -0.22
C SER A 705 31.47 -41.07 -0.92
N GLU A 706 31.25 -40.97 -2.24
CA GLU A 706 31.53 -39.75 -3.00
C GLU A 706 30.62 -38.58 -2.58
N LEU A 707 29.33 -38.83 -2.35
CA LEU A 707 28.41 -37.84 -1.78
C LEU A 707 28.87 -37.33 -0.40
N LEU A 708 29.29 -38.23 0.50
CA LEU A 708 29.81 -37.87 1.82
C LEU A 708 31.13 -37.06 1.73
N ALA A 709 31.99 -37.38 0.76
CA ALA A 709 33.22 -36.60 0.54
C ALA A 709 32.91 -35.15 0.11
N ILE A 710 31.82 -34.90 -0.61
CA ILE A 710 31.40 -33.53 -0.98
C ILE A 710 30.92 -32.75 0.26
N THR A 711 30.16 -33.35 1.17
CA THR A 711 29.69 -32.64 2.38
C THR A 711 30.84 -32.32 3.34
N GLN A 712 31.82 -33.22 3.47
CA GLN A 712 33.06 -32.98 4.23
C GLN A 712 33.93 -31.88 3.60
N LYS A 713 33.98 -31.79 2.27
CA LYS A 713 34.78 -30.80 1.54
C LYS A 713 34.11 -29.41 1.46
N TYR A 714 32.79 -29.34 1.54
CA TYR A 714 32.00 -28.10 1.42
C TYR A 714 30.98 -27.94 2.57
N PRO A 715 31.38 -27.99 3.86
CA PRO A 715 30.44 -28.02 4.99
C PRO A 715 29.60 -26.75 5.14
N ASN A 716 30.09 -25.62 4.64
CA ASN A 716 29.42 -24.31 4.70
C ASN A 716 28.59 -23.97 3.44
N ASP A 717 28.50 -24.87 2.46
CA ASP A 717 27.69 -24.66 1.26
C ASP A 717 26.19 -24.69 1.59
N ARG A 718 25.42 -23.72 1.06
CA ARG A 718 24.01 -23.49 1.41
C ARG A 718 22.99 -24.07 0.40
N LEU A 719 23.45 -24.84 -0.60
CA LEU A 719 22.61 -25.37 -1.67
C LEU A 719 22.79 -26.88 -1.87
N ILE A 720 24.05 -27.33 -1.95
CA ILE A 720 24.46 -28.70 -2.25
C ILE A 720 24.59 -29.51 -0.97
N THR A 721 25.27 -29.02 0.06
CA THR A 721 25.50 -29.82 1.29
C THR A 721 24.20 -30.19 2.01
N PRO A 722 23.20 -29.29 2.20
CA PRO A 722 21.89 -29.68 2.73
C PRO A 722 21.14 -30.67 1.85
N LEU A 723 21.21 -30.50 0.51
CA LEU A 723 20.60 -31.40 -0.47
C LEU A 723 21.24 -32.79 -0.45
N ILE A 724 22.57 -32.89 -0.32
CA ILE A 724 23.25 -34.18 -0.19
C ILE A 724 22.88 -34.84 1.14
N ASN A 725 22.81 -34.09 2.25
CA ASN A 725 22.36 -34.65 3.52
C ASN A 725 20.95 -35.25 3.42
N GLN A 726 20.03 -34.62 2.68
CA GLN A 726 18.72 -35.20 2.35
C GLN A 726 18.81 -36.50 1.53
N HIS A 727 19.65 -36.54 0.48
CA HIS A 727 19.87 -37.77 -0.29
C HIS A 727 20.50 -38.88 0.57
N ILE A 728 21.43 -38.56 1.48
CA ILE A 728 22.04 -39.54 2.39
C ILE A 728 21.00 -40.15 3.32
N VAL A 729 20.09 -39.36 3.90
CA VAL A 729 18.97 -39.89 4.71
C VAL A 729 18.13 -40.87 3.89
N TYR A 730 17.71 -40.45 2.69
CA TYR A 730 16.93 -41.30 1.79
C TYR A 730 17.66 -42.59 1.35
N LEU A 731 18.98 -42.50 1.15
CA LEU A 731 19.86 -43.63 0.79
C LEU A 731 20.02 -44.65 1.92
N GLU A 732 20.07 -44.22 3.19
CA GLU A 732 20.08 -45.15 4.33
C GLU A 732 18.70 -45.79 4.55
N GLU A 733 17.61 -45.01 4.46
CA GLU A 733 16.22 -45.50 4.59
C GLU A 733 15.90 -46.62 3.59
N ASN A 734 16.46 -46.54 2.38
CA ASN A 734 16.20 -47.50 1.28
C ASN A 734 17.38 -48.42 0.97
N LYS A 735 18.42 -48.43 1.82
CA LYS A 735 19.71 -49.09 1.59
C LYS A 735 19.63 -50.49 1.02
N ALA A 736 18.80 -51.37 1.60
CA ALA A 736 18.67 -52.76 1.17
C ALA A 736 18.21 -52.91 -0.30
N LYS A 737 17.37 -52.00 -0.80
CA LYS A 737 16.95 -51.95 -2.21
C LYS A 737 18.06 -51.34 -3.07
N MET A 738 18.63 -50.23 -2.62
CA MET A 738 19.68 -49.50 -3.36
C MET A 738 20.95 -50.34 -3.57
N SER A 739 21.37 -51.14 -2.58
CA SER A 739 22.53 -52.04 -2.67
C SER A 739 22.30 -53.25 -3.58
N ALA A 740 21.05 -53.59 -3.92
CA ALA A 740 20.72 -54.69 -4.83
C ALA A 740 20.77 -54.28 -6.33
N ARG A 741 20.78 -52.97 -6.62
CA ARG A 741 20.86 -52.42 -7.98
C ARG A 741 22.25 -52.61 -8.61
N GLU A 742 22.29 -52.69 -9.93
CA GLU A 742 23.56 -52.68 -10.68
C GLU A 742 24.27 -51.31 -10.59
N PHE A 743 23.50 -50.23 -10.64
CA PHE A 743 23.96 -48.85 -10.48
C PHE A 743 23.11 -48.12 -9.42
N ALA A 744 23.72 -47.16 -8.71
CA ALA A 744 23.04 -46.42 -7.65
C ALA A 744 21.89 -45.54 -8.17
N LEU A 745 22.00 -45.04 -9.41
CA LEU A 745 21.00 -44.22 -10.09
C LEU A 745 20.57 -44.88 -11.40
N MET A 746 19.29 -45.24 -11.49
CA MET A 746 18.68 -45.78 -12.71
C MET A 746 18.12 -44.66 -13.60
N ASP A 747 18.18 -44.87 -14.92
CA ASP A 747 17.97 -43.80 -15.90
C ASP A 747 16.49 -43.62 -16.30
N ASN A 748 15.62 -44.59 -15.99
CA ASN A 748 14.17 -44.49 -15.76
C ASN A 748 13.59 -45.91 -15.66
N ASP A 749 13.24 -46.39 -14.45
CA ASP A 749 12.31 -47.50 -14.28
C ASP A 749 11.08 -46.99 -13.49
N PRO A 750 9.87 -46.95 -14.08
CA PRO A 750 8.65 -46.50 -13.39
C PRO A 750 8.17 -47.43 -12.27
N SER A 751 8.68 -48.67 -12.18
CA SER A 751 8.33 -49.65 -11.15
C SER A 751 9.25 -49.58 -9.92
N GLU A 752 10.36 -48.85 -10.01
CA GLU A 752 11.31 -48.69 -8.92
C GLU A 752 11.20 -47.35 -8.18
N GLU A 753 11.62 -47.32 -6.92
CA GLU A 753 11.63 -46.11 -6.10
C GLU A 753 12.69 -45.10 -6.60
N PRO A 754 12.28 -43.84 -6.89
CA PRO A 754 13.17 -42.83 -7.47
C PRO A 754 14.19 -42.31 -6.46
N PHE A 755 15.27 -41.68 -6.92
CA PHE A 755 16.32 -41.09 -6.06
C PHE A 755 15.89 -39.81 -5.30
N ILE A 756 14.59 -39.57 -5.11
CA ILE A 756 14.05 -38.40 -4.42
C ILE A 756 12.84 -38.79 -3.56
N PRO A 757 12.67 -38.20 -2.35
CA PRO A 757 11.49 -38.44 -1.53
C PRO A 757 10.23 -37.96 -2.26
N ALA A 758 9.21 -38.83 -2.30
CA ALA A 758 8.00 -38.61 -3.07
C ALA A 758 7.21 -37.37 -2.59
N THR A 759 7.04 -36.37 -3.45
CA THR A 759 6.20 -35.21 -3.17
C THR A 759 4.72 -35.59 -3.28
N VAL A 760 4.04 -35.75 -2.14
CA VAL A 760 2.60 -36.05 -2.08
C VAL A 760 1.79 -34.97 -2.83
N PRO A 761 1.06 -35.32 -3.91
CA PRO A 761 0.20 -34.37 -4.60
C PRO A 761 -1.08 -34.14 -3.80
N SER A 762 -1.34 -32.90 -3.38
CA SER A 762 -2.61 -32.54 -2.75
C SER A 762 -3.74 -32.53 -3.80
N GLN A 763 -4.55 -33.59 -3.81
CA GLN A 763 -5.73 -33.66 -4.68
C GLN A 763 -6.73 -32.53 -4.36
N PRO A 764 -7.38 -31.93 -5.38
CA PRO A 764 -8.38 -30.90 -5.16
C PRO A 764 -9.66 -31.50 -4.59
N VAL A 765 -9.98 -31.16 -3.33
CA VAL A 765 -11.23 -31.60 -2.68
C VAL A 765 -12.44 -30.92 -3.33
N VAL A 766 -13.16 -31.68 -4.16
CA VAL A 766 -14.47 -31.28 -4.68
C VAL A 766 -15.47 -31.24 -3.53
N LYS A 767 -15.99 -30.05 -3.22
CA LYS A 767 -17.00 -29.87 -2.17
C LYS A 767 -18.39 -30.19 -2.70
N ALA A 768 -18.96 -31.32 -2.27
CA ALA A 768 -20.40 -31.54 -2.33
C ALA A 768 -21.11 -30.71 -1.22
N PRO A 769 -22.34 -30.21 -1.44
CA PRO A 769 -23.07 -29.42 -0.45
C PRO A 769 -23.66 -30.29 0.67
N VAL A 770 -23.60 -29.79 1.91
CA VAL A 770 -24.17 -30.47 3.08
C VAL A 770 -25.63 -30.05 3.26
N GLN A 771 -26.57 -31.00 3.19
CA GLN A 771 -27.94 -30.80 3.69
C GLN A 771 -28.01 -31.13 5.19
N ASN A 772 -28.92 -30.46 5.90
CA ASN A 772 -29.15 -30.67 7.33
C ASN A 772 -29.91 -31.99 7.59
N GLN A 773 -29.58 -32.68 8.68
CA GLN A 773 -30.49 -33.63 9.34
C GLN A 773 -30.45 -33.48 10.88
N PRO A 774 -31.59 -33.61 11.58
CA PRO A 774 -31.69 -33.59 13.04
C PRO A 774 -31.38 -34.96 13.68
N GLN A 775 -31.58 -35.08 14.99
CA GLN A 775 -30.98 -36.12 15.83
C GLN A 775 -31.82 -37.38 16.13
N GLN A 776 -31.08 -38.52 16.21
CA GLN A 776 -31.21 -39.65 17.15
C GLN A 776 -32.29 -40.76 17.01
N LYS A 777 -31.75 -41.99 16.78
CA LYS A 777 -32.07 -43.29 17.44
C LYS A 777 -33.39 -44.04 17.09
N PRO A 778 -33.49 -45.37 17.37
CA PRO A 778 -32.44 -46.39 17.65
C PRO A 778 -32.56 -47.74 16.87
N VAL A 779 -31.40 -48.41 16.67
CA VAL A 779 -31.14 -49.87 16.72
C VAL A 779 -32.01 -50.87 15.91
N VAL A 780 -31.35 -51.72 15.08
CA VAL A 780 -31.39 -53.21 15.10
C VAL A 780 -30.35 -53.77 14.09
N GLN A 781 -29.84 -54.99 14.33
CA GLN A 781 -28.88 -55.70 13.45
C GLN A 781 -29.57 -56.37 12.25
N ASN A 782 -28.89 -56.47 11.09
CA ASN A 782 -28.23 -57.74 10.70
C ASN A 782 -27.46 -57.74 9.36
N GLN A 783 -26.44 -58.61 9.34
CA GLN A 783 -25.94 -59.44 8.21
C GLN A 783 -25.56 -58.82 6.85
N GLN A 784 -24.27 -58.98 6.51
CA GLN A 784 -23.81 -59.20 5.13
C GLN A 784 -24.26 -60.61 4.67
N PRO A 785 -24.28 -60.90 3.35
CA PRO A 785 -23.16 -61.71 2.86
C PRO A 785 -22.60 -61.35 1.46
N VAL A 786 -21.28 -61.26 1.41
CA VAL A 786 -20.32 -61.71 0.38
C VAL A 786 -20.89 -62.40 -0.90
N LYS A 787 -20.48 -61.95 -2.11
CA LYS A 787 -19.45 -62.67 -2.94
C LYS A 787 -19.07 -62.07 -4.32
N GLN A 788 -17.80 -62.35 -4.67
CA GLN A 788 -17.23 -62.66 -5.99
C GLN A 788 -17.07 -61.61 -7.10
N THR A 789 -15.84 -61.09 -7.14
CA THR A 789 -15.01 -60.75 -8.32
C THR A 789 -14.96 -61.85 -9.39
N ILE A 790 -14.90 -61.47 -10.68
CA ILE A 790 -14.18 -62.18 -11.77
C ILE A 790 -13.55 -61.09 -12.69
N THR A 791 -12.43 -61.39 -13.36
CA THR A 791 -11.65 -60.45 -14.21
C THR A 791 -11.63 -60.85 -15.71
N PRO A 792 -10.60 -60.59 -16.57
CA PRO A 792 -10.79 -60.00 -17.93
C PRO A 792 -10.57 -61.02 -19.08
N PRO A 793 -10.45 -60.60 -20.38
CA PRO A 793 -9.10 -60.35 -20.94
C PRO A 793 -8.93 -59.38 -22.16
N ALA A 794 -7.72 -58.79 -22.25
CA ALA A 794 -6.78 -58.60 -23.38
C ALA A 794 -7.14 -58.09 -24.83
N ASN A 795 -6.30 -57.12 -25.28
CA ASN A 795 -5.61 -56.92 -26.59
C ASN A 795 -6.33 -56.98 -27.98
N ASN A 796 -6.12 -55.94 -28.81
CA ASN A 796 -5.15 -55.94 -29.94
C ASN A 796 -5.02 -54.60 -30.72
N ASN A 797 -3.89 -54.41 -31.42
CA ASN A 797 -3.56 -53.38 -32.44
C ASN A 797 -3.76 -53.96 -33.88
N PRO A 798 -3.58 -53.27 -35.07
CA PRO A 798 -2.67 -52.11 -35.38
C PRO A 798 -3.03 -51.10 -36.54
N VAL A 799 -2.22 -50.01 -36.69
CA VAL A 799 -1.72 -49.33 -37.96
C VAL A 799 -2.78 -48.69 -38.94
N THR A 800 -2.63 -47.57 -39.69
CA THR A 800 -1.61 -46.88 -40.57
C THR A 800 -1.92 -45.33 -40.68
N GLN A 801 -1.32 -44.36 -41.44
CA GLN A 801 -0.13 -44.19 -42.31
C GLN A 801 0.43 -42.71 -42.32
N GLN A 802 0.56 -42.02 -43.48
CA GLN A 802 1.28 -40.72 -43.70
C GLN A 802 0.82 -39.97 -45.00
N GLN A 803 1.06 -38.64 -45.14
CA GLN A 803 1.86 -37.97 -46.24
C GLN A 803 1.68 -36.42 -46.40
N VAL A 804 2.62 -35.76 -47.12
CA VAL A 804 2.83 -34.30 -47.46
C VAL A 804 3.90 -34.20 -48.60
N PRO A 805 4.38 -33.04 -49.14
CA PRO A 805 3.91 -31.64 -49.20
C PRO A 805 3.54 -31.13 -50.64
N PRO A 806 4.35 -30.50 -51.57
CA PRO A 806 5.74 -29.97 -51.57
C PRO A 806 5.96 -28.41 -51.74
N PRO A 807 6.35 -27.74 -52.89
CA PRO A 807 7.47 -26.75 -52.85
C PRO A 807 7.48 -25.42 -53.71
N VAL A 808 8.40 -24.49 -53.37
CA VAL A 808 9.16 -23.42 -54.14
C VAL A 808 8.47 -22.19 -54.79
N ASN A 809 9.11 -21.01 -55.01
CA ASN A 809 10.56 -20.65 -55.00
C ASN A 809 10.92 -19.18 -54.57
N ASN A 810 12.23 -18.90 -54.36
CA ASN A 810 12.93 -17.59 -54.17
C ASN A 810 13.55 -17.08 -55.52
N PRO A 811 14.42 -16.01 -55.71
CA PRO A 811 15.38 -15.33 -54.78
C PRO A 811 15.77 -13.80 -55.04
N VAL A 812 16.89 -13.33 -54.41
CA VAL A 812 17.88 -12.25 -54.81
C VAL A 812 17.85 -10.80 -54.24
N VAL A 813 18.67 -10.57 -53.19
CA VAL A 813 19.76 -9.57 -52.95
C VAL A 813 19.94 -8.29 -53.82
N ASN A 814 20.12 -7.08 -53.21
CA ASN A 814 21.34 -6.22 -53.38
C ASN A 814 21.53 -5.04 -52.38
N ASN A 815 22.74 -4.46 -52.34
CA ASN A 815 23.22 -3.32 -51.52
C ASN A 815 23.15 -1.93 -52.21
N THR A 816 23.16 -0.82 -51.45
CA THR A 816 24.05 0.39 -51.66
C THR A 816 23.87 1.50 -50.60
N GLN A 817 24.85 2.42 -50.52
CA GLN A 817 25.01 3.56 -49.58
C GLN A 817 26.06 4.55 -50.19
N PRO A 818 26.31 5.79 -49.68
CA PRO A 818 25.46 6.98 -49.47
C PRO A 818 25.68 8.05 -50.60
N PRO A 819 25.35 9.34 -50.42
CA PRO A 819 26.40 10.29 -49.97
C PRO A 819 25.95 11.43 -49.00
N ALA A 820 26.95 12.20 -48.56
CA ALA A 820 26.92 13.41 -47.70
C ALA A 820 26.66 14.72 -48.51
N ALA A 821 26.61 15.95 -47.96
CA ALA A 821 26.16 16.54 -46.67
C ALA A 821 26.29 18.09 -46.76
N THR A 822 25.57 18.86 -45.93
CA THR A 822 25.77 20.32 -45.72
C THR A 822 25.47 20.75 -44.27
N ASN A 823 25.96 21.93 -43.87
CA ASN A 823 26.02 22.48 -42.51
C ASN A 823 25.94 24.04 -42.61
N PRO A 824 25.84 24.86 -41.53
CA PRO A 824 25.53 24.59 -40.11
C PRO A 824 24.56 25.61 -39.40
N ALA A 825 24.10 25.25 -38.18
CA ALA A 825 23.81 26.15 -37.02
C ALA A 825 22.69 27.23 -37.09
N PRO A 826 22.27 27.85 -35.95
CA PRO A 826 22.02 27.29 -34.59
C PRO A 826 20.65 27.68 -33.98
N GLY A 827 20.17 26.98 -32.93
CA GLY A 827 19.09 27.53 -32.07
C GLY A 827 18.34 26.58 -31.10
N ASN A 828 18.55 26.80 -29.80
CA ASN A 828 17.73 26.41 -28.63
C ASN A 828 17.49 24.91 -28.29
N PRO A 829 17.34 24.56 -27.00
CA PRO A 829 17.23 23.18 -26.53
C PRO A 829 15.81 22.62 -26.61
N SER A 830 15.70 21.34 -27.03
CA SER A 830 14.45 20.58 -26.94
C SER A 830 14.24 20.03 -25.53
N VAL A 831 13.11 20.34 -24.91
CA VAL A 831 12.70 19.74 -23.64
C VAL A 831 11.90 18.47 -23.93
N THR A 832 12.40 17.32 -23.50
CA THR A 832 11.74 16.03 -23.74
C THR A 832 10.37 15.96 -23.05
N PRO A 833 9.26 15.67 -23.76
CA PRO A 833 7.95 15.56 -23.15
C PRO A 833 7.87 14.41 -22.14
N THR A 834 7.36 14.68 -20.94
CA THR A 834 7.09 13.65 -19.94
C THR A 834 5.84 12.86 -20.32
N ALA A 835 5.94 11.53 -20.45
CA ALA A 835 4.82 10.70 -20.87
C ALA A 835 3.72 10.61 -19.78
N PRO A 836 2.43 10.60 -20.14
CA PRO A 836 1.33 10.58 -19.17
C PRO A 836 1.23 9.24 -18.41
N ALA A 837 0.83 9.32 -17.14
CA ALA A 837 0.77 8.18 -16.23
C ALA A 837 -0.41 7.24 -16.56
N VAL A 838 -0.11 6.07 -17.13
CA VAL A 838 -1.11 5.02 -17.41
C VAL A 838 -1.71 4.50 -16.11
N LYS A 839 -3.06 4.50 -16.00
CA LYS A 839 -3.78 3.87 -14.87
C LYS A 839 -3.39 2.39 -14.80
N SER A 840 -2.76 1.99 -13.69
CA SER A 840 -2.17 0.64 -13.57
C SER A 840 -3.25 -0.44 -13.58
N ILE A 841 -3.05 -1.48 -14.39
CA ILE A 841 -3.93 -2.67 -14.46
C ILE A 841 -3.73 -3.64 -13.27
N PHE A 842 -2.78 -3.34 -12.39
CA PHE A 842 -2.35 -4.18 -11.28
C PHE A 842 -2.97 -3.72 -9.96
N SER A 843 -3.36 -4.69 -9.12
CA SER A 843 -4.05 -4.42 -7.87
C SER A 843 -3.21 -4.83 -6.65
N LEU A 844 -3.36 -4.12 -5.53
CA LEU A 844 -2.83 -4.52 -4.22
C LEU A 844 -3.75 -5.52 -3.49
N LYS A 845 -4.76 -6.06 -4.18
CA LYS A 845 -5.80 -6.90 -3.59
C LYS A 845 -5.17 -8.20 -3.05
N ASP A 846 -5.37 -8.47 -1.76
CA ASP A 846 -4.80 -9.63 -1.08
C ASP A 846 -5.35 -10.92 -1.72
N SER A 847 -4.52 -11.54 -2.56
CA SER A 847 -4.82 -12.81 -3.21
C SER A 847 -4.20 -13.90 -2.36
N THR A 848 -4.99 -14.92 -2.03
CA THR A 848 -4.53 -16.07 -1.24
C THR A 848 -3.37 -16.85 -1.87
N ASN A 849 -3.01 -16.57 -3.12
CA ASN A 849 -1.84 -17.13 -3.80
C ASN A 849 -0.85 -16.01 -4.19
N TYR A 850 0.28 -15.96 -3.51
CA TYR A 850 1.46 -15.19 -3.86
C TYR A 850 2.55 -16.06 -4.52
N TYR A 851 3.39 -15.43 -5.34
CA TYR A 851 4.55 -16.02 -5.99
C TYR A 851 5.78 -15.11 -5.88
N PHE A 852 6.97 -15.72 -5.76
CA PHE A 852 8.25 -15.06 -5.97
C PHE A 852 8.65 -15.27 -7.43
N VAL A 853 8.96 -14.20 -8.16
CA VAL A 853 9.31 -14.26 -9.59
C VAL A 853 10.74 -13.79 -9.79
N VAL A 854 11.48 -14.56 -10.57
CA VAL A 854 12.74 -14.13 -11.20
C VAL A 854 12.43 -13.85 -12.66
N ASN A 855 12.59 -12.58 -13.07
CA ASN A 855 12.51 -12.17 -14.46
C ASN A 855 13.92 -12.19 -15.07
N VAL A 856 14.08 -12.83 -16.24
CA VAL A 856 15.32 -12.81 -17.03
C VAL A 856 15.04 -12.09 -18.35
N SER A 857 15.76 -10.99 -18.58
CA SER A 857 15.55 -10.02 -19.66
C SER A 857 16.07 -10.48 -21.04
N THR A 858 16.06 -11.79 -21.29
CA THR A 858 16.52 -12.42 -22.54
C THR A 858 15.71 -13.68 -22.84
N GLY A 859 14.94 -13.68 -23.93
CA GLY A 859 14.08 -14.82 -24.32
C GLY A 859 14.82 -16.04 -24.89
N THR A 860 16.07 -15.89 -25.30
CA THR A 860 16.87 -16.90 -26.00
C THR A 860 17.77 -17.75 -25.10
N VAL A 861 17.84 -17.46 -23.80
CA VAL A 861 18.76 -18.13 -22.88
C VAL A 861 18.14 -19.40 -22.29
N ASN A 862 18.89 -20.50 -22.30
CA ASN A 862 18.49 -21.76 -21.68
C ASN A 862 18.53 -21.67 -20.14
N LEU A 863 17.39 -21.38 -19.51
CA LEU A 863 17.27 -21.30 -18.05
C LEU A 863 17.20 -22.66 -17.32
N SER A 864 17.41 -23.79 -18.00
CA SER A 864 17.26 -25.12 -17.38
C SER A 864 18.19 -25.33 -16.17
N SER A 865 19.43 -24.84 -16.23
CA SER A 865 20.40 -24.89 -15.13
C SER A 865 20.03 -23.98 -13.95
N SER A 866 19.55 -22.76 -14.23
CA SER A 866 19.05 -21.82 -13.21
C SER A 866 17.80 -22.37 -12.51
N ARG A 867 16.85 -22.93 -13.29
CA ARG A 867 15.67 -23.64 -12.79
C ARG A 867 16.03 -24.86 -11.94
N PHE A 868 17.03 -25.63 -12.35
CA PHE A 868 17.55 -26.73 -11.56
C PHE A 868 18.09 -26.24 -10.20
N GLY A 869 18.86 -25.15 -10.17
CA GLY A 869 19.33 -24.51 -8.93
C GLY A 869 18.20 -24.05 -8.01
N ILE A 870 17.15 -23.41 -8.55
CA ILE A 870 15.94 -23.05 -7.79
C ILE A 870 15.24 -24.32 -7.25
N GLY A 871 15.18 -25.39 -8.05
CA GLY A 871 14.67 -26.69 -7.61
C GLY A 871 15.49 -27.34 -6.49
N GLN A 872 16.83 -27.22 -6.53
CA GLN A 872 17.72 -27.68 -5.45
C GLN A 872 17.46 -26.89 -4.16
N PHE A 873 17.42 -25.56 -4.24
CA PHE A 873 17.12 -24.68 -3.12
C PHE A 873 15.77 -25.00 -2.46
N ASN A 874 14.72 -25.20 -3.27
CA ASN A 874 13.39 -25.55 -2.78
C ASN A 874 13.36 -26.90 -2.04
N ARG A 875 14.03 -27.93 -2.57
CA ARG A 875 14.12 -29.24 -1.89
C ARG A 875 14.88 -29.13 -0.57
N ALA A 876 16.04 -28.47 -0.60
CA ALA A 876 16.92 -28.29 0.57
C ALA A 876 16.26 -27.51 1.72
N ASN A 877 15.45 -26.48 1.43
CA ASN A 877 14.97 -25.53 2.45
C ASN A 877 13.45 -25.58 2.69
N TYR A 878 12.66 -26.20 1.81
CA TYR A 878 11.19 -26.14 1.83
C TYR A 878 10.52 -27.51 1.54
N GLN A 879 11.15 -28.61 1.97
CA GLN A 879 10.58 -29.96 1.87
C GLN A 879 9.17 -30.03 2.52
N GLY A 880 8.26 -30.81 1.91
CA GLY A 880 6.88 -31.00 2.41
C GLY A 880 5.92 -29.82 2.21
N THR A 881 6.39 -28.63 1.85
CA THR A 881 5.55 -27.42 1.73
C THR A 881 4.67 -27.35 0.47
N GLY A 882 4.89 -28.22 -0.52
CA GLY A 882 4.25 -28.16 -1.84
C GLY A 882 4.77 -27.04 -2.77
N ILE A 883 5.83 -26.33 -2.38
CA ILE A 883 6.42 -25.26 -3.20
C ILE A 883 7.12 -25.85 -4.44
N SER A 884 6.74 -25.34 -5.62
CA SER A 884 7.29 -25.69 -6.93
C SER A 884 7.73 -24.44 -7.68
N HIS A 885 8.54 -24.60 -8.74
CA HIS A 885 8.87 -23.51 -9.65
C HIS A 885 8.36 -23.83 -11.06
N GLN A 886 7.93 -22.80 -11.79
CA GLN A 886 7.37 -22.89 -13.14
C GLN A 886 7.95 -21.79 -14.03
N LEU A 887 7.77 -21.91 -15.35
CA LEU A 887 8.30 -20.98 -16.35
C LEU A 887 7.13 -20.39 -17.16
N LYS A 888 7.11 -19.07 -17.32
CA LYS A 888 6.17 -18.33 -18.18
C LYS A 888 6.94 -17.29 -18.99
N ASN A 889 6.63 -17.11 -20.27
CA ASN A 889 7.22 -16.04 -21.08
C ASN A 889 6.40 -14.75 -20.90
N ALA A 890 7.05 -13.59 -20.99
CA ALA A 890 6.41 -12.28 -20.98
C ALA A 890 6.87 -11.49 -22.23
N GLY A 891 6.24 -11.83 -23.36
CA GLY A 891 6.70 -11.48 -24.71
C GLY A 891 7.96 -12.25 -25.12
N ASP A 892 8.45 -11.99 -26.32
CA ASP A 892 9.53 -12.75 -26.96
C ASP A 892 10.89 -12.64 -26.25
N ASN A 893 11.05 -11.60 -25.42
CA ASN A 893 12.33 -11.19 -24.85
C ASN A 893 12.48 -11.36 -23.34
N ASN A 894 11.45 -11.83 -22.61
CA ASN A 894 11.53 -12.04 -21.15
C ASN A 894 11.04 -13.42 -20.74
N GLN A 895 11.76 -14.05 -19.80
CA GLN A 895 11.39 -15.33 -19.20
C GLN A 895 11.22 -15.18 -17.68
N LEU A 896 10.04 -15.55 -17.18
CA LEU A 896 9.66 -15.48 -15.77
C LEU A 896 9.74 -16.88 -15.15
N VAL A 897 10.71 -17.11 -14.27
CA VAL A 897 10.71 -18.28 -13.38
C VAL A 897 9.99 -17.89 -12.10
N TYR A 898 8.80 -18.44 -11.89
CA TYR A 898 7.97 -18.12 -10.73
C TYR A 898 7.87 -19.32 -9.78
N VAL A 899 7.93 -19.03 -8.47
CA VAL A 899 7.98 -20.00 -7.38
C VAL A 899 6.79 -19.79 -6.45
N GLY A 900 6.13 -20.88 -6.06
CA GLY A 900 4.98 -20.85 -5.17
C GLY A 900 4.28 -22.21 -5.04
N ARG A 901 3.07 -22.28 -4.47
CA ARG A 901 2.20 -21.17 -4.04
C ARG A 901 2.53 -20.73 -2.61
N PHE A 902 2.50 -19.42 -2.33
CA PHE A 902 2.64 -18.89 -0.98
C PHE A 902 1.30 -18.32 -0.49
N ASN A 903 0.83 -18.77 0.66
CA ASN A 903 -0.53 -18.46 1.14
C ASN A 903 -0.71 -17.05 1.71
N ASN A 904 0.34 -16.20 1.69
CA ASN A 904 0.32 -14.80 2.13
C ASN A 904 1.64 -14.09 1.78
N ILE A 905 1.62 -12.74 1.82
CA ILE A 905 2.77 -11.87 1.55
C ILE A 905 3.99 -12.13 2.48
N THR A 906 3.77 -12.52 3.73
CA THR A 906 4.87 -12.77 4.70
C THR A 906 5.65 -14.04 4.34
N ALA A 907 4.96 -15.11 3.95
CA ALA A 907 5.59 -16.36 3.53
C ALA A 907 6.49 -16.17 2.30
N VAL A 908 6.01 -15.43 1.28
CA VAL A 908 6.81 -15.12 0.09
C VAL A 908 7.94 -14.11 0.39
N LYS A 909 7.74 -13.12 1.28
CA LYS A 909 8.84 -12.24 1.73
C LYS A 909 9.90 -12.99 2.55
N ASN A 910 9.51 -14.02 3.31
CA ASN A 910 10.45 -14.90 4.01
C ASN A 910 11.25 -15.76 3.02
N TYR A 911 10.60 -16.38 2.04
CA TYR A 911 11.26 -17.11 0.96
C TYR A 911 12.22 -16.22 0.15
N ALA A 912 11.80 -15.00 -0.20
CA ALA A 912 12.64 -14.02 -0.89
C ALA A 912 13.92 -13.72 -0.10
N ARG A 913 13.83 -13.42 1.21
CA ARG A 913 15.00 -13.19 2.09
C ARG A 913 15.95 -14.40 2.16
N ALA A 914 15.45 -15.62 2.00
CA ALA A 914 16.27 -16.82 2.00
C ALA A 914 16.97 -17.09 0.64
N ILE A 915 16.29 -16.89 -0.49
CA ILE A 915 16.87 -17.16 -1.82
C ILE A 915 17.74 -16.02 -2.36
N ILE A 916 17.39 -14.75 -2.12
CA ILE A 916 18.07 -13.59 -2.72
C ILE A 916 19.60 -13.61 -2.50
N PRO A 917 20.13 -13.89 -1.29
CA PRO A 917 21.58 -13.97 -1.07
C PRO A 917 22.29 -15.09 -1.86
N LEU A 918 21.55 -16.08 -2.35
CA LEU A 918 22.06 -17.20 -3.14
C LEU A 918 21.81 -17.03 -4.66
N MET A 919 21.11 -15.97 -5.09
CA MET A 919 20.82 -15.75 -6.51
C MET A 919 22.07 -15.68 -7.41
N PRO A 920 23.21 -15.05 -7.02
CA PRO A 920 24.46 -15.10 -7.79
C PRO A 920 25.15 -16.48 -7.85
N GLN A 921 24.64 -17.46 -7.10
CA GLN A 921 25.06 -18.86 -7.12
C GLN A 921 24.07 -19.78 -7.85
N ILE A 922 22.78 -19.43 -7.81
CA ILE A 922 21.66 -20.17 -8.41
C ILE A 922 21.47 -19.81 -9.89
N MET A 923 21.41 -18.50 -10.20
CA MET A 923 21.20 -18.02 -11.56
C MET A 923 22.47 -18.17 -12.40
N LYS A 924 22.41 -19.00 -13.44
CA LYS A 924 23.53 -19.26 -14.37
C LYS A 924 23.55 -18.28 -15.54
N VAL A 925 23.26 -17.02 -15.21
CA VAL A 925 23.17 -15.86 -16.09
C VAL A 925 23.80 -14.65 -15.38
N PRO A 926 24.33 -13.66 -16.09
CA PRO A 926 24.94 -12.48 -15.48
C PRO A 926 23.92 -11.67 -14.65
N ALA A 927 24.40 -10.96 -13.62
CA ALA A 927 23.55 -10.28 -12.64
C ALA A 927 22.69 -9.15 -13.25
N ASP A 928 23.18 -8.49 -14.30
CA ASP A 928 22.44 -7.45 -15.03
C ASP A 928 21.32 -8.01 -15.92
N LYS A 929 21.28 -9.33 -16.17
CA LYS A 929 20.26 -9.98 -17.02
C LYS A 929 19.06 -10.48 -16.25
N TYR A 930 19.03 -10.41 -14.92
CA TYR A 930 17.87 -10.82 -14.13
C TYR A 930 17.48 -9.85 -13.02
N THR A 931 16.19 -9.84 -12.71
CA THR A 931 15.55 -9.07 -11.64
C THR A 931 14.58 -9.99 -10.89
N PHE A 932 14.11 -9.57 -9.72
CA PHE A 932 13.11 -10.32 -8.97
C PHE A 932 12.03 -9.42 -8.36
N PHE A 933 10.83 -9.97 -8.19
CA PHE A 933 9.71 -9.29 -7.55
C PHE A 933 8.74 -10.30 -6.91
N ILE A 934 7.84 -9.80 -6.08
CA ILE A 934 6.74 -10.56 -5.49
C ILE A 934 5.45 -10.17 -6.22
N ILE A 935 4.58 -11.15 -6.45
CA ILE A 935 3.34 -10.95 -7.23
C ILE A 935 2.20 -11.79 -6.67
N THR A 936 0.97 -11.28 -6.79
CA THR A 936 -0.28 -12.05 -6.59
C THR A 936 -0.61 -12.83 -7.85
N GLN A 937 -1.37 -13.94 -7.75
CA GLN A 937 -1.79 -14.69 -8.93
C GLN A 937 -2.50 -13.82 -9.97
N GLU A 938 -3.46 -12.99 -9.53
CA GLU A 938 -4.21 -12.05 -10.39
C GLU A 938 -3.30 -11.13 -11.23
N ASN A 939 -2.18 -10.68 -10.66
CA ASN A 939 -1.24 -9.82 -11.38
C ASN A 939 -0.25 -10.63 -12.24
N LEU A 940 0.12 -11.85 -11.83
CA LEU A 940 0.98 -12.75 -12.61
C LEU A 940 0.30 -13.20 -13.90
N ASP A 941 -1.01 -13.46 -13.84
CA ASP A 941 -1.80 -13.86 -15.00
C ASP A 941 -1.80 -12.76 -16.07
N LYS A 942 -1.89 -11.48 -15.66
CA LYS A 942 -1.82 -10.28 -16.52
C LYS A 942 -0.45 -10.02 -17.18
N LEU A 943 0.64 -10.64 -16.72
CA LEU A 943 1.96 -10.48 -17.36
C LEU A 943 2.01 -11.29 -18.65
N ALA A 944 1.78 -10.64 -19.80
CA ALA A 944 1.72 -11.28 -21.11
C ALA A 944 2.86 -10.85 -22.04
N ASP A 945 3.32 -9.61 -21.91
CA ASP A 945 4.31 -8.96 -22.77
C ASP A 945 5.31 -8.14 -21.95
N LYS A 946 6.30 -7.53 -22.63
CA LYS A 946 7.25 -6.64 -21.95
C LYS A 946 6.58 -5.40 -21.35
N LYS A 947 5.55 -4.83 -21.99
CA LYS A 947 4.90 -3.58 -21.54
C LYS A 947 4.15 -3.78 -20.21
N THR A 948 3.45 -4.89 -20.06
CA THR A 948 2.77 -5.32 -18.84
C THR A 948 3.78 -5.72 -17.76
N LEU A 949 4.88 -6.38 -18.11
CA LEU A 949 5.98 -6.68 -17.18
C LEU A 949 6.66 -5.43 -16.63
N ASP A 950 7.10 -4.51 -17.50
CA ASP A 950 7.74 -3.25 -17.11
C ASP A 950 6.78 -2.41 -16.24
N SER A 951 5.50 -2.32 -16.64
CA SER A 951 4.46 -1.66 -15.85
C SER A 951 4.17 -2.35 -14.50
N TYR A 952 4.39 -3.66 -14.38
CA TYR A 952 4.32 -4.36 -13.09
C TYR A 952 5.53 -4.08 -12.21
N ILE A 953 6.75 -4.01 -12.78
CA ILE A 953 7.96 -3.63 -12.03
C ILE A 953 7.79 -2.21 -11.46
N ASP A 954 7.25 -1.30 -12.29
CA ASP A 954 6.88 0.07 -11.91
C ASP A 954 5.84 0.10 -10.78
N PHE A 955 4.82 -0.76 -10.85
CA PHE A 955 3.80 -0.93 -9.81
C PHE A 955 4.41 -1.52 -8.52
N TYR A 956 5.27 -2.53 -8.63
CA TYR A 956 5.93 -3.20 -7.52
C TYR A 956 6.80 -2.22 -6.72
N GLN A 957 7.70 -1.48 -7.38
CA GLN A 957 8.54 -0.45 -6.75
C GLN A 957 7.72 0.66 -6.05
N LYS A 958 6.48 0.91 -6.49
CA LYS A 958 5.61 1.93 -5.89
C LYS A 958 4.84 1.42 -4.66
N ASN A 959 4.67 0.10 -4.50
CA ASN A 959 3.67 -0.52 -3.61
C ASN A 959 4.16 -1.66 -2.67
N TYR A 960 5.37 -2.23 -2.82
CA TYR A 960 5.81 -3.45 -2.10
C TYR A 960 7.06 -3.29 -1.23
#